data_AF-A0AAE3YLV7-F1
#
_entry.id   AF-A0AAE3YLV7-F1
#
_cell.length_a   1.000
_cell.length_b   1.000
_cell.length_c   1.000
_cell.angle_alpha   90.00
_cell.angle_beta   90.00
_cell.angle_gamma   90.00
#
_symmetry.space_group_name_H-M   'P 1'
#
loop_
_entity.id
_entity.type
_entity.pdbx_description
1 polymer ?
#
loop_
_entity_poly.entity_id
_entity_poly.type
_entity_poly.pdbx_seq_one_letter_code
_entity_poly.pdbx_strand_id
1 'polypeptide(L)'
;MTRVRAGRMLAAGVTGMLLAVATAAVPTAAAAAVPAASEASIGVNLTGITDWTTEWPFVDVMRTARVWISQSGTPGAPWGSGPPVAVDDKGWVTRLAPGQHVDTAIFTNAPAWPKGTYVVTWKGSGDVRIWGGGTESNRTANRFEYVPGTTNGQFLRITRTDPADHVRDIHIWMPGFEHTGAAQVFHPDYLASLRGMRTLRFMDWMRTNASDVTEYHEYPAVDQATQTTTGVAPELMIDLANRLDADPWFTMPAKASDDLVRRFAQTVKARLDPDRTVYLEYSNELWNNSPAFSQTWYAQERGLALGLSATAWQAGLRYQAYRSVRIFDIWREVLGDRVVRVLGLQAANPDIADEVLDWPVDGVPAAARADAIAIAPYFDCSDTWLPGDRRSYFPGSPAVAARVKAGGVGKLLDACQKSIDTAVRTWIGRYAAIADSYGLSLTAYEAGQHLAGIGGAENDAALTALFHKANRDPRMRDLYARYIEQWRQLGGGSLQMFTSAGAMSKYGAWGLREFQSQPLSAAPKAQAVREQLQAVGQLPLTVGTPAVTTLSARTGLVAGGAKITVAGTHLGSTSQVRFGDVNAVFSSTTSGGVTRLTVVTPAMPGGGYAPLTITNPAGTSAPAPFTFLPPPSATALSGATALTTGVTTLTLTGTGLTGARVSVGGVAARNVRVLSGTQLTFTAPARATTGATTVTVTTATGTSGGLPLTYVNPPRPEVTGLSADAGPAQAASTVVVTGSHFTGTSRVTIGSRPAAFTVLSDSQLRVTLPPQPGGTWVNLHVTTPGGTSLAGEATDFRYVALPRPTITALSAGSAAVGQAVTVTLTGTDLRWATRVTVGGAPAVLTRVGDTEITARFPVGRRAGTAQVVVTTPSGASPAIPFTYRAS
;
A
#
# COMPACT_ATOMS: atom_id res chain seq x y z
N MET A 1 -73.39 -17.17 -24.78
CA MET A 1 -74.47 -17.86 -24.07
C MET A 1 -74.12 -17.96 -22.59
N THR A 2 -74.97 -17.38 -21.72
CA THR A 2 -75.33 -17.74 -20.31
C THR A 2 -74.26 -18.36 -19.39
N ARG A 3 -74.07 -18.05 -18.11
CA ARG A 3 -74.69 -17.21 -17.04
C ARG A 3 -73.72 -17.35 -15.83
N VAL A 4 -73.28 -16.27 -15.15
CA VAL A 4 -73.77 -15.81 -13.83
C VAL A 4 -73.73 -16.87 -12.70
N ARG A 5 -72.94 -16.68 -11.62
CA ARG A 5 -73.43 -16.16 -10.31
C ARG A 5 -72.34 -15.99 -9.23
N ALA A 6 -72.51 -14.93 -8.45
CA ALA A 6 -71.76 -14.52 -7.26
C ALA A 6 -72.01 -15.40 -6.03
N GLY A 7 -71.10 -15.30 -5.04
CA GLY A 7 -71.31 -15.70 -3.65
C GLY A 7 -70.37 -14.96 -2.72
N ARG A 8 -70.93 -14.17 -1.81
CA ARG A 8 -70.30 -13.21 -0.87
C ARG A 8 -70.06 -13.87 0.50
N MET A 9 -69.08 -13.30 1.21
CA MET A 9 -69.06 -12.94 2.65
C MET A 9 -68.80 -13.98 3.75
N LEU A 10 -67.88 -13.53 4.62
CA LEU A 10 -67.94 -13.38 6.09
C LEU A 10 -66.93 -14.18 6.93
N ALA A 11 -66.38 -13.42 7.88
CA ALA A 11 -65.25 -13.69 8.73
C ALA A 11 -65.64 -14.43 10.02
N ALA A 12 -64.67 -15.13 10.62
CA ALA A 12 -64.53 -15.26 12.07
C ALA A 12 -63.11 -15.75 12.39
N GLY A 13 -62.39 -15.02 13.24
CA GLY A 13 -61.12 -15.45 13.80
C GLY A 13 -61.31 -16.35 15.01
N VAL A 14 -60.39 -17.29 15.23
CA VAL A 14 -60.05 -17.85 16.54
C VAL A 14 -58.56 -18.18 16.55
N THR A 15 -57.91 -17.68 17.60
CA THR A 15 -56.53 -17.88 18.03
C THR A 15 -56.25 -19.35 18.34
N GLY A 16 -55.13 -19.91 17.85
CA GLY A 16 -54.73 -21.28 18.16
C GLY A 16 -53.28 -21.55 17.75
N MET A 17 -52.39 -21.49 18.73
CA MET A 17 -50.97 -21.81 18.64
C MET A 17 -50.82 -23.31 18.30
N LEU A 18 -50.21 -23.64 17.14
CA LEU A 18 -49.79 -25.01 16.82
C LEU A 18 -48.45 -25.00 16.08
N LEU A 19 -47.48 -25.69 16.67
CA LEU A 19 -46.22 -26.11 16.10
C LEU A 19 -46.46 -26.75 14.71
N ALA A 20 -45.87 -26.17 13.66
CA ALA A 20 -45.85 -26.76 12.33
C ALA A 20 -44.42 -27.06 11.91
N VAL A 21 -44.16 -28.36 11.74
CA VAL A 21 -42.96 -28.94 11.13
C VAL A 21 -42.81 -28.39 9.71
N ALA A 22 -41.66 -27.81 9.42
CA ALA A 22 -41.32 -27.28 8.11
C ALA A 22 -41.12 -28.43 7.10
N THR A 23 -42.12 -28.70 6.27
CA THR A 23 -41.90 -29.33 4.96
C THR A 23 -41.56 -28.23 3.97
N ALA A 24 -40.31 -28.18 3.53
CA ALA A 24 -39.83 -27.26 2.52
C ALA A 24 -40.58 -27.48 1.19
N ALA A 25 -41.49 -26.57 0.87
CA ALA A 25 -41.93 -26.38 -0.50
C ALA A 25 -40.77 -25.77 -1.29
N VAL A 26 -40.27 -26.49 -2.30
CA VAL A 26 -39.33 -25.97 -3.28
C VAL A 26 -40.01 -24.76 -3.95
N PRO A 27 -39.48 -23.54 -3.83
CA PRO A 27 -40.00 -22.44 -4.60
C PRO A 27 -39.62 -22.71 -6.05
N THR A 28 -40.62 -22.86 -6.91
CA THR A 28 -40.45 -22.70 -8.35
C THR A 28 -39.76 -21.36 -8.56
N ALA A 29 -38.50 -21.38 -8.97
CA ALA A 29 -37.74 -20.20 -9.31
C ALA A 29 -38.55 -19.41 -10.34
N ALA A 30 -39.08 -18.25 -9.91
CA ALA A 30 -39.46 -17.23 -10.86
C ALA A 30 -38.22 -16.95 -11.69
N ALA A 31 -38.31 -17.13 -13.01
CA ALA A 31 -37.27 -16.74 -13.93
C ALA A 31 -36.90 -15.28 -13.61
N ALA A 32 -35.69 -15.07 -13.08
CA ALA A 32 -35.18 -13.74 -12.87
C ALA A 32 -35.17 -13.06 -14.24
N ALA A 33 -35.86 -11.93 -14.36
CA ALA A 33 -35.85 -11.14 -15.56
C ALA A 33 -34.39 -10.81 -15.92
N VAL A 34 -34.03 -11.08 -17.18
CA VAL A 34 -32.83 -10.55 -17.82
C VAL A 34 -32.77 -9.05 -17.50
N PRO A 35 -31.63 -8.47 -17.07
CA PRO A 35 -31.54 -7.02 -16.92
C PRO A 35 -31.99 -6.41 -18.25
N ALA A 36 -33.01 -5.56 -18.19
CA ALA A 36 -33.62 -4.97 -19.37
C ALA A 36 -32.53 -4.42 -20.30
N ALA A 37 -32.66 -4.69 -21.61
CA ALA A 37 -31.86 -4.08 -22.66
C ALA A 37 -31.67 -2.60 -22.32
N SER A 38 -30.44 -2.22 -21.99
CA SER A 38 -30.10 -0.92 -21.43
C SER A 38 -30.56 0.18 -22.38
N GLU A 39 -31.08 1.28 -21.84
CA GLU A 39 -31.23 2.53 -22.59
C GLU A 39 -30.02 2.75 -23.50
N ALA A 40 -30.28 3.12 -24.76
CA ALA A 40 -29.24 3.27 -25.77
C ALA A 40 -28.07 4.12 -25.24
N SER A 41 -26.92 3.48 -25.05
CA SER A 41 -25.75 4.04 -24.39
C SER A 41 -24.61 4.23 -25.37
N ILE A 42 -23.79 5.25 -25.14
CA ILE A 42 -22.59 5.49 -25.92
C ILE A 42 -21.38 4.99 -25.15
N GLY A 43 -20.49 4.29 -25.84
CA GLY A 43 -19.17 3.92 -25.34
C GLY A 43 -18.12 4.08 -26.43
N VAL A 44 -16.94 3.52 -26.19
CA VAL A 44 -15.78 3.71 -27.07
C VAL A 44 -14.81 2.53 -27.00
N ASN A 45 -14.19 2.21 -28.12
CA ASN A 45 -12.98 1.40 -28.14
C ASN A 45 -11.77 2.28 -27.83
N LEU A 46 -10.81 1.76 -27.07
CA LEU A 46 -9.61 2.51 -26.72
C LEU A 46 -8.53 2.37 -27.78
N THR A 47 -7.78 3.44 -28.04
CA THR A 47 -6.61 3.37 -28.92
C THR A 47 -5.55 2.44 -28.33
N GLY A 48 -4.94 1.61 -29.18
CA GLY A 48 -3.81 0.77 -28.78
C GLY A 48 -2.64 1.56 -28.19
N ILE A 49 -1.95 0.95 -27.23
CA ILE A 49 -0.82 1.57 -26.55
C ILE A 49 0.47 1.31 -27.35
N THR A 50 1.08 2.38 -27.85
CA THR A 50 2.37 2.39 -28.57
C THR A 50 3.10 3.71 -28.32
N ASP A 51 4.39 3.79 -28.67
CA ASP A 51 5.20 5.01 -28.54
C ASP A 51 4.80 6.13 -29.54
N TRP A 52 4.01 5.80 -30.56
CA TRP A 52 3.39 6.76 -31.48
C TRP A 52 1.92 7.04 -31.16
N THR A 53 1.39 6.55 -30.03
CA THR A 53 0.03 6.91 -29.66
C THR A 53 -0.08 8.42 -29.44
N THR A 54 -1.22 9.00 -29.84
CA THR A 54 -1.48 10.44 -29.69
C THR A 54 -2.35 10.76 -28.48
N GLU A 55 -2.76 9.75 -27.71
CA GLU A 55 -3.37 9.89 -26.39
C GLU A 55 -2.37 9.69 -25.26
N TRP A 56 -2.73 10.06 -24.04
CA TRP A 56 -1.85 9.96 -22.88
C TRP A 56 -2.45 9.02 -21.83
N PRO A 57 -2.50 7.68 -22.05
CA PRO A 57 -3.17 6.80 -21.10
C PRO A 57 -2.57 6.90 -19.70
N PHE A 58 -1.24 6.88 -19.60
CA PHE A 58 -0.52 6.81 -18.33
C PHE A 58 0.25 8.10 -18.03
N VAL A 59 0.48 8.36 -16.74
CA VAL A 59 1.41 9.43 -16.30
C VAL A 59 2.89 9.01 -16.39
N ASP A 60 3.14 7.71 -16.55
CA ASP A 60 4.47 7.13 -16.75
C ASP A 60 4.62 6.69 -18.20
N VAL A 61 5.43 7.43 -18.96
CA VAL A 61 5.65 7.21 -20.40
C VAL A 61 6.33 5.86 -20.66
N MET A 62 7.09 5.34 -19.69
CA MET A 62 7.78 4.06 -19.86
C MET A 62 6.80 2.91 -20.19
N ARG A 63 5.57 2.98 -19.68
CA ARG A 63 4.50 1.99 -19.95
C ARG A 63 4.11 1.91 -21.42
N THR A 64 4.29 2.99 -22.19
CA THR A 64 3.97 3.05 -23.62
C THR A 64 5.21 2.90 -24.51
N ALA A 65 6.38 2.70 -23.92
CA ALA A 65 7.64 2.58 -24.65
C ALA A 65 7.71 1.24 -25.42
N ARG A 66 8.49 1.19 -26.50
CA ARG A 66 8.73 -0.09 -27.20
C ARG A 66 9.54 -1.06 -26.35
N VAL A 67 9.57 -2.32 -26.79
CA VAL A 67 10.63 -3.25 -26.37
C VAL A 67 12.02 -2.69 -26.71
N TRP A 68 13.03 -3.10 -25.95
CA TRP A 68 14.41 -2.65 -26.15
C TRP A 68 14.93 -2.98 -27.55
N ILE A 69 15.47 -1.97 -28.21
CA ILE A 69 16.11 -2.04 -29.51
C ILE A 69 17.62 -2.09 -29.28
N SER A 70 18.21 -3.23 -29.62
CA SER A 70 19.65 -3.44 -29.45
C SER A 70 20.46 -2.67 -30.49
N GLN A 71 21.44 -1.90 -30.04
CA GLN A 71 22.34 -1.16 -30.91
C GLN A 71 23.76 -1.70 -30.82
N SER A 72 24.41 -1.80 -31.98
CA SER A 72 25.82 -2.12 -32.06
C SER A 72 26.67 -0.90 -31.69
N GLY A 73 27.78 -1.13 -30.98
CA GLY A 73 28.80 -0.12 -30.73
C GLY A 73 29.71 0.14 -31.93
N THR A 74 29.59 -0.66 -32.99
CA THR A 74 30.40 -0.48 -34.21
C THR A 74 29.98 0.80 -34.92
N PRO A 75 30.90 1.75 -35.18
CA PRO A 75 30.59 2.96 -35.92
C PRO A 75 29.97 2.66 -37.29
N GLY A 76 28.85 3.33 -37.61
CA GLY A 76 28.15 3.18 -38.88
C GLY A 76 27.30 1.91 -39.01
N ALA A 77 27.18 1.09 -37.96
CA ALA A 77 26.31 -0.08 -37.99
C ALA A 77 24.83 0.33 -38.17
N PRO A 78 24.03 -0.48 -38.90
CA PRO A 78 22.60 -0.20 -39.06
C PRO A 78 21.86 -0.11 -37.72
N TRP A 79 20.82 0.72 -37.66
CA TRP A 79 19.96 0.80 -36.47
C TRP A 79 19.34 -0.56 -36.13
N GLY A 80 19.36 -0.94 -34.86
CA GLY A 80 18.80 -2.22 -34.41
C GLY A 80 19.67 -3.43 -34.70
N SER A 81 20.94 -3.25 -35.10
CA SER A 81 21.87 -4.33 -35.46
C SER A 81 22.72 -4.85 -34.29
N GLY A 82 22.40 -4.47 -33.05
CA GLY A 82 23.11 -4.95 -31.87
C GLY A 82 22.87 -6.44 -31.57
N PRO A 83 23.72 -7.08 -30.75
CA PRO A 83 23.51 -8.45 -30.29
C PRO A 83 22.23 -8.58 -29.42
N PRO A 84 21.72 -9.79 -29.14
CA PRO A 84 20.55 -9.97 -28.28
C PRO A 84 20.66 -9.24 -26.92
N VAL A 85 19.55 -8.68 -26.43
CA VAL A 85 19.50 -7.98 -25.14
C VAL A 85 19.16 -8.97 -24.02
N ALA A 86 19.97 -8.99 -22.97
CA ALA A 86 19.64 -9.75 -21.76
C ALA A 86 18.71 -8.93 -20.87
N VAL A 87 17.54 -9.49 -20.55
CA VAL A 87 16.54 -8.85 -19.67
C VAL A 87 16.12 -9.78 -18.53
N ASP A 88 15.58 -9.22 -17.44
CA ASP A 88 14.92 -9.97 -16.38
C ASP A 88 13.47 -10.34 -16.76
N ASP A 89 12.75 -10.98 -15.83
CA ASP A 89 11.36 -11.40 -15.98
C ASP A 89 10.39 -10.22 -16.20
N LYS A 90 10.76 -9.02 -15.77
CA LYS A 90 10.00 -7.77 -15.98
C LYS A 90 10.42 -7.03 -17.25
N GLY A 91 11.43 -7.52 -17.96
CA GLY A 91 11.93 -6.90 -19.19
C GLY A 91 12.97 -5.80 -18.96
N TRP A 92 13.57 -5.69 -17.78
CA TRP A 92 14.66 -4.73 -17.50
C TRP A 92 16.02 -5.28 -17.90
N VAL A 93 16.91 -4.41 -18.40
CA VAL A 93 18.19 -4.80 -19.00
C VAL A 93 19.20 -5.21 -17.93
N THR A 94 19.53 -6.49 -17.88
CA THR A 94 20.41 -7.08 -16.86
C THR A 94 21.89 -7.02 -17.25
N ARG A 95 22.20 -7.04 -18.55
CA ARG A 95 23.58 -7.02 -19.06
C ARG A 95 23.65 -6.44 -20.47
N LEU A 96 24.76 -5.76 -20.76
CA LEU A 96 25.14 -5.33 -22.10
C LEU A 96 26.46 -5.98 -22.52
N ALA A 97 26.57 -6.41 -23.77
CA ALA A 97 27.82 -6.85 -24.37
C ALA A 97 28.78 -5.65 -24.59
N PRO A 98 30.10 -5.88 -24.74
CA PRO A 98 31.05 -4.81 -25.01
C PRO A 98 30.64 -3.95 -26.23
N GLY A 99 30.55 -2.63 -26.03
CA GLY A 99 30.13 -1.67 -27.05
C GLY A 99 28.62 -1.62 -27.32
N GLN A 100 27.83 -2.57 -26.83
CA GLN A 100 26.37 -2.54 -26.97
C GLN A 100 25.77 -1.43 -26.12
N HIS A 101 24.77 -0.76 -26.68
CA HIS A 101 23.79 0.00 -25.91
C HIS A 101 22.39 -0.42 -26.37
N VAL A 102 21.38 -0.09 -25.59
CA VAL A 102 19.99 -0.32 -25.99
C VAL A 102 19.19 0.96 -25.92
N ASP A 103 18.25 1.07 -26.85
CA ASP A 103 17.34 2.19 -26.96
C ASP A 103 15.91 1.68 -26.87
N THR A 104 15.02 2.41 -26.22
CA THR A 104 13.58 2.22 -26.41
C THR A 104 12.96 3.53 -26.88
N ALA A 105 12.11 3.44 -27.91
CA ALA A 105 11.35 4.57 -28.38
C ALA A 105 10.26 4.90 -27.36
N ILE A 106 10.23 6.15 -26.89
CA ILE A 106 9.24 6.63 -25.92
C ILE A 106 8.25 7.59 -26.56
N PHE A 107 8.66 8.30 -27.61
CA PHE A 107 7.81 9.21 -28.37
C PHE A 107 8.17 9.23 -29.86
N THR A 108 7.22 8.87 -30.73
CA THR A 108 7.40 8.86 -32.20
C THR A 108 6.29 9.56 -32.98
N ASN A 109 5.56 10.49 -32.35
CA ASN A 109 4.61 11.40 -32.99
C ASN A 109 4.66 12.84 -32.43
N ALA A 110 5.64 13.64 -32.86
CA ALA A 110 5.82 15.02 -32.40
C ALA A 110 4.74 15.98 -32.96
N PRO A 111 4.28 17.00 -32.19
CA PRO A 111 4.50 17.27 -30.77
C PRO A 111 3.28 16.85 -29.91
N ALA A 112 2.75 15.64 -30.11
CA ALA A 112 1.47 15.22 -29.51
C ALA A 112 1.53 14.92 -28.00
N TRP A 113 2.71 14.96 -27.36
CA TRP A 113 2.93 14.69 -25.94
C TRP A 113 2.75 15.93 -25.04
N PRO A 114 2.53 15.76 -23.71
CA PRO A 114 2.44 16.89 -22.79
C PRO A 114 3.70 17.75 -22.82
N LYS A 115 3.53 19.08 -22.82
CA LYS A 115 4.63 20.02 -22.66
C LYS A 115 5.03 20.13 -21.19
N GLY A 116 6.32 20.30 -20.92
CA GLY A 116 6.86 20.57 -19.59
C GLY A 116 8.09 19.72 -19.28
N THR A 117 8.53 19.81 -18.02
CA THR A 117 9.68 19.04 -17.51
C THR A 117 9.21 17.69 -17.00
N TYR A 118 9.73 16.62 -17.61
CA TYR A 118 9.55 15.24 -17.21
C TYR A 118 10.65 14.87 -16.22
N VAL A 119 10.40 13.84 -15.42
CA VAL A 119 11.41 13.30 -14.51
C VAL A 119 11.64 11.84 -14.81
N VAL A 120 12.90 11.50 -15.07
CA VAL A 120 13.34 10.11 -15.28
C VAL A 120 14.00 9.60 -14.00
N THR A 121 13.54 8.47 -13.49
CA THR A 121 14.09 7.80 -12.29
C THR A 121 14.29 6.32 -12.55
N TRP A 122 15.29 5.70 -11.92
CA TRP A 122 15.49 4.25 -11.98
C TRP A 122 16.13 3.69 -10.70
N LYS A 123 16.07 2.37 -10.53
CA LYS A 123 16.85 1.63 -9.54
C LYS A 123 18.03 0.94 -10.22
N GLY A 124 19.05 0.64 -9.42
CA GLY A 124 20.26 -0.01 -9.91
C GLY A 124 21.35 0.96 -10.36
N SER A 125 22.51 0.39 -10.64
CA SER A 125 23.73 1.08 -11.00
C SER A 125 23.96 0.99 -12.51
N GLY A 126 23.94 2.14 -13.20
CA GLY A 126 24.09 2.19 -14.65
C GLY A 126 24.09 3.60 -15.21
N ASP A 127 24.05 3.74 -16.53
CA ASP A 127 23.94 5.02 -17.22
C ASP A 127 22.71 5.01 -18.14
N VAL A 128 21.69 5.76 -17.73
CA VAL A 128 20.41 5.96 -18.44
C VAL A 128 20.36 7.38 -18.99
N ARG A 129 20.03 7.53 -20.27
CA ARG A 129 20.08 8.79 -21.02
C ARG A 129 18.84 8.97 -21.88
N ILE A 130 18.60 10.19 -22.34
CA ILE A 130 17.71 10.49 -23.46
C ILE A 130 18.53 10.75 -24.72
N TRP A 131 18.03 10.25 -25.84
CA TRP A 131 18.60 10.40 -27.17
C TRP A 131 17.50 10.73 -28.20
N GLY A 132 17.89 11.29 -29.36
CA GLY A 132 16.97 11.61 -30.46
C GLY A 132 16.28 12.98 -30.34
N GLY A 133 16.47 13.70 -29.24
CA GLY A 133 15.97 15.05 -29.02
C GLY A 133 15.78 15.41 -27.55
N GLY A 134 15.49 16.68 -27.29
CA GLY A 134 15.23 17.22 -25.95
C GLY A 134 16.50 17.53 -25.15
N THR A 135 16.32 17.95 -23.89
CA THR A 135 17.43 18.44 -23.05
C THR A 135 17.33 17.83 -21.66
N GLU A 136 18.44 17.22 -21.22
CA GLU A 136 18.63 16.72 -19.86
C GLU A 136 19.10 17.84 -18.92
N SER A 137 18.59 17.87 -17.69
CA SER A 137 19.02 18.77 -16.61
C SER A 137 18.96 18.09 -15.24
N ASN A 138 19.52 18.74 -14.20
CA ASN A 138 19.38 18.33 -12.79
C ASN A 138 19.69 16.84 -12.52
N ARG A 139 20.77 16.34 -13.14
CA ARG A 139 21.17 14.93 -13.09
C ARG A 139 21.82 14.55 -11.76
N THR A 140 21.41 13.42 -11.22
CA THR A 140 21.99 12.71 -10.08
C THR A 140 22.34 11.27 -10.50
N ALA A 141 22.75 10.41 -9.56
CA ALA A 141 23.10 9.03 -9.86
C ALA A 141 21.98 8.26 -10.57
N ASN A 142 20.73 8.42 -10.11
CA ASN A 142 19.58 7.59 -10.51
C ASN A 142 18.33 8.41 -10.90
N ARG A 143 18.52 9.69 -11.20
CA ARG A 143 17.44 10.62 -11.58
C ARG A 143 17.97 11.74 -12.46
N PHE A 144 17.19 12.18 -13.43
CA PHE A 144 17.39 13.47 -14.12
C PHE A 144 16.06 14.06 -14.59
N GLU A 145 16.08 15.35 -14.91
CA GLU A 145 14.98 16.05 -15.56
C GLU A 145 15.19 16.10 -17.06
N TYR A 146 14.08 16.05 -17.79
CA TYR A 146 14.07 15.97 -19.24
C TYR A 146 12.96 16.84 -19.81
N VAL A 147 13.30 17.73 -20.74
CA VAL A 147 12.31 18.45 -21.55
C VAL A 147 12.30 17.82 -22.95
N PRO A 148 11.19 17.18 -23.36
CA PRO A 148 11.06 16.62 -24.71
C PRO A 148 11.29 17.68 -25.78
N GLY A 149 12.08 17.33 -26.80
CA GLY A 149 12.29 18.13 -27.99
C GLY A 149 11.07 18.15 -28.91
N THR A 150 11.25 18.74 -30.10
CA THR A 150 10.23 18.78 -31.17
C THR A 150 10.50 17.77 -32.28
N THR A 151 11.61 17.04 -32.20
CA THR A 151 11.98 16.01 -33.17
C THR A 151 11.07 14.79 -33.06
N ASN A 152 10.74 14.20 -34.20
CA ASN A 152 10.02 12.94 -34.22
C ASN A 152 11.00 11.79 -33.93
N GLY A 153 10.77 11.05 -32.86
CA GLY A 153 11.68 9.99 -32.40
C GLY A 153 12.55 10.46 -31.24
N GLN A 154 12.08 10.17 -30.02
CA GLN A 154 12.83 10.34 -28.79
C GLN A 154 12.93 9.00 -28.08
N PHE A 155 14.10 8.76 -27.49
CA PHE A 155 14.50 7.45 -27.01
C PHE A 155 15.07 7.55 -25.60
N LEU A 156 14.75 6.57 -24.77
CA LEU A 156 15.51 6.28 -23.58
C LEU A 156 16.62 5.30 -23.95
N ARG A 157 17.86 5.61 -23.56
CA ARG A 157 19.07 4.83 -23.86
C ARG A 157 19.71 4.31 -22.58
N ILE A 158 20.13 3.05 -22.58
CA ILE A 158 21.00 2.47 -21.56
C ILE A 158 22.34 2.16 -22.21
N THR A 159 23.40 2.84 -21.77
CA THR A 159 24.78 2.62 -22.23
C THR A 159 25.59 1.76 -21.26
N ARG A 160 25.14 1.62 -20.02
CA ARG A 160 25.78 0.81 -18.98
C ARG A 160 24.76 0.31 -17.97
N THR A 161 24.90 -0.93 -17.54
CA THR A 161 24.14 -1.56 -16.44
C THR A 161 25.08 -2.49 -15.68
N ASP A 162 25.06 -2.46 -14.35
CA ASP A 162 25.83 -3.37 -13.49
C ASP A 162 25.07 -4.70 -13.33
N PRO A 163 25.59 -5.86 -13.76
CA PRO A 163 24.89 -7.13 -13.61
C PRO A 163 24.56 -7.54 -12.16
N ALA A 164 25.27 -7.02 -11.15
CA ALA A 164 24.98 -7.30 -9.75
C ALA A 164 23.89 -6.38 -9.16
N ASP A 165 23.63 -5.25 -9.80
CA ASP A 165 22.62 -4.27 -9.41
C ASP A 165 22.08 -3.55 -10.66
N HIS A 166 21.41 -4.31 -11.53
CA HIS A 166 21.09 -3.83 -12.88
C HIS A 166 20.06 -2.71 -12.88
N VAL A 167 20.13 -1.85 -13.90
CA VAL A 167 19.13 -0.81 -14.15
C VAL A 167 17.74 -1.43 -14.32
N ARG A 168 16.81 -1.04 -13.46
CA ARG A 168 15.43 -1.56 -13.40
C ARG A 168 14.48 -0.53 -12.81
N ASP A 169 13.18 -0.84 -12.82
CA ASP A 169 12.12 0.06 -12.32
C ASP A 169 12.29 1.50 -12.86
N ILE A 170 12.51 1.60 -14.18
CA ILE A 170 12.65 2.90 -14.84
C ILE A 170 11.27 3.53 -14.97
N HIS A 171 11.16 4.78 -14.57
CA HIS A 171 9.95 5.58 -14.76
C HIS A 171 10.29 6.87 -15.49
N ILE A 172 9.41 7.27 -16.40
CA ILE A 172 9.47 8.54 -17.13
C ILE A 172 8.19 9.30 -16.79
N TRP A 173 8.23 10.01 -15.66
CA TRP A 173 7.09 10.72 -15.12
C TRP A 173 6.80 11.97 -15.94
N MET A 174 5.56 12.07 -16.42
CA MET A 174 5.01 13.30 -16.99
C MET A 174 5.08 14.46 -15.98
N PRO A 175 5.05 15.72 -16.45
CA PRO A 175 5.20 16.89 -15.58
C PRO A 175 4.26 16.87 -14.36
N GLY A 176 4.85 16.91 -13.16
CA GLY A 176 4.12 16.96 -11.89
C GLY A 176 3.67 15.62 -11.31
N PHE A 177 4.17 14.48 -11.83
CA PHE A 177 3.77 13.14 -11.38
C PHE A 177 4.86 12.29 -10.71
N GLU A 178 6.09 12.79 -10.53
CA GLU A 178 7.22 12.03 -9.94
C GLU A 178 6.86 11.35 -8.60
N HIS A 179 6.18 12.06 -7.71
CA HIS A 179 5.86 11.57 -6.36
C HIS A 179 4.45 10.97 -6.23
N THR A 180 3.62 11.08 -7.26
CA THR A 180 2.20 10.74 -7.23
C THR A 180 1.83 9.63 -8.22
N GLY A 181 2.65 9.39 -9.24
CA GLY A 181 2.32 8.54 -10.37
C GLY A 181 2.18 7.05 -10.03
N ALA A 182 2.80 6.58 -8.94
CA ALA A 182 2.58 5.22 -8.45
C ALA A 182 1.12 4.96 -8.03
N ALA A 183 0.39 6.00 -7.60
CA ALA A 183 -1.01 5.90 -7.20
C ALA A 183 -1.98 6.51 -8.23
N GLN A 184 -1.53 7.53 -8.98
CA GLN A 184 -2.22 8.12 -10.11
C GLN A 184 -1.71 7.48 -11.41
N VAL A 185 -2.16 6.26 -11.72
CA VAL A 185 -1.66 5.50 -12.88
C VAL A 185 -2.02 6.18 -14.21
N PHE A 186 -3.27 6.62 -14.35
CA PHE A 186 -3.78 7.22 -15.58
C PHE A 186 -3.65 8.74 -15.59
N HIS A 187 -3.37 9.31 -16.77
CA HIS A 187 -3.31 10.76 -16.92
C HIS A 187 -4.72 11.38 -16.75
N PRO A 188 -4.88 12.48 -15.99
CA PRO A 188 -6.20 13.05 -15.76
C PRO A 188 -6.94 13.52 -17.01
N ASP A 189 -6.23 14.07 -18.00
CA ASP A 189 -6.85 14.49 -19.27
C ASP A 189 -7.36 13.30 -20.09
N TYR A 190 -6.69 12.14 -19.96
CA TYR A 190 -7.15 10.90 -20.57
C TYR A 190 -8.45 10.43 -19.93
N LEU A 191 -8.48 10.33 -18.61
CA LEU A 191 -9.71 10.02 -17.86
C LEU A 191 -10.83 11.00 -18.21
N ALA A 192 -10.54 12.31 -18.26
CA ALA A 192 -11.53 13.33 -18.61
C ALA A 192 -12.10 13.16 -20.02
N SER A 193 -11.30 12.69 -20.98
CA SER A 193 -11.74 12.49 -22.37
C SER A 193 -12.68 11.29 -22.55
N LEU A 194 -12.64 10.33 -21.63
CA LEU A 194 -13.46 9.11 -21.64
C LEU A 194 -14.69 9.20 -20.73
N ARG A 195 -14.85 10.29 -19.96
CA ARG A 195 -15.99 10.43 -19.04
C ARG A 195 -17.33 10.38 -19.75
N GLY A 196 -18.26 9.66 -19.13
CA GLY A 196 -19.61 9.45 -19.63
C GLY A 196 -19.73 8.28 -20.60
N MET A 197 -18.63 7.78 -21.17
CA MET A 197 -18.65 6.53 -21.94
C MET A 197 -19.08 5.40 -21.01
N ARG A 198 -20.28 4.85 -21.20
CA ARG A 198 -20.82 3.79 -20.32
C ARG A 198 -20.06 2.49 -20.48
N THR A 199 -19.52 2.25 -21.68
CA THR A 199 -18.79 1.02 -21.98
C THR A 199 -17.42 1.34 -22.56
N LEU A 200 -16.40 0.63 -22.09
CA LEU A 200 -15.04 0.70 -22.61
C LEU A 200 -14.68 -0.64 -23.24
N ARG A 201 -14.52 -0.67 -24.57
CA ARG A 201 -14.12 -1.87 -25.29
C ARG A 201 -12.61 -1.93 -25.45
N PHE A 202 -12.01 -2.98 -24.91
CA PHE A 202 -10.56 -3.12 -24.73
C PHE A 202 -9.87 -3.84 -25.90
N MET A 203 -10.47 -3.93 -27.08
CA MET A 203 -9.96 -4.70 -28.23
C MET A 203 -8.47 -4.45 -28.54
N ASP A 204 -8.06 -3.19 -28.70
CA ASP A 204 -6.67 -2.88 -29.01
C ASP A 204 -5.74 -3.01 -27.80
N TRP A 205 -6.25 -2.74 -26.58
CA TRP A 205 -5.50 -2.95 -25.35
C TRP A 205 -5.26 -4.43 -25.06
N MET A 206 -6.16 -5.31 -25.51
CA MET A 206 -6.01 -6.75 -25.43
C MET A 206 -5.24 -7.35 -26.62
N ARG A 207 -4.87 -6.52 -27.61
CA ARG A 207 -4.29 -6.95 -28.89
C ARG A 207 -5.07 -8.12 -29.50
N THR A 208 -6.40 -7.99 -29.58
CA THR A 208 -7.28 -9.09 -30.02
C THR A 208 -7.11 -9.44 -31.50
N ASN A 209 -6.97 -8.44 -32.37
CA ASN A 209 -6.78 -8.68 -33.81
C ASN A 209 -5.40 -9.30 -34.07
N ALA A 210 -5.37 -10.38 -34.87
CA ALA A 210 -4.18 -11.17 -35.17
C ALA A 210 -3.39 -11.62 -33.92
N SER A 211 -4.09 -11.83 -32.79
CA SER A 211 -3.47 -12.22 -31.53
C SER A 211 -2.93 -13.65 -31.57
N ASP A 212 -1.70 -13.83 -31.10
CA ASP A 212 -1.11 -15.13 -30.83
C ASP A 212 -1.19 -15.55 -29.36
N VAL A 213 -1.82 -14.74 -28.50
CA VAL A 213 -1.95 -15.02 -27.07
C VAL A 213 -2.83 -16.26 -26.84
N THR A 214 -2.30 -17.20 -26.07
CA THR A 214 -2.94 -18.48 -25.73
C THR A 214 -3.18 -18.66 -24.23
N GLU A 215 -2.23 -18.22 -23.39
CA GLU A 215 -2.23 -18.44 -21.95
C GLU A 215 -2.21 -17.15 -21.13
N TYR A 216 -2.80 -17.15 -19.92
CA TYR A 216 -2.96 -15.94 -19.10
C TYR A 216 -1.63 -15.24 -18.77
N HIS A 217 -0.57 -16.02 -18.53
CA HIS A 217 0.74 -15.50 -18.14
C HIS A 217 1.46 -14.75 -19.27
N GLU A 218 0.96 -14.83 -20.50
CA GLU A 218 1.51 -14.10 -21.64
C GLU A 218 1.10 -12.62 -21.62
N TYR A 219 0.00 -12.24 -20.95
CA TYR A 219 -0.30 -10.82 -20.71
C TYR A 219 0.75 -10.20 -19.76
N PRO A 220 1.16 -8.94 -19.98
CA PRO A 220 2.15 -8.33 -19.12
C PRO A 220 1.58 -8.09 -17.71
N ALA A 221 2.44 -8.22 -16.70
CA ALA A 221 2.13 -7.75 -15.36
C ALA A 221 2.08 -6.21 -15.30
N VAL A 222 1.44 -5.66 -14.27
CA VAL A 222 1.32 -4.19 -14.08
C VAL A 222 2.69 -3.50 -13.98
N ASP A 223 3.70 -4.19 -13.48
CA ASP A 223 5.06 -3.69 -13.28
C ASP A 223 6.07 -4.16 -14.34
N GLN A 224 5.59 -4.71 -15.47
CA GLN A 224 6.45 -4.95 -16.63
C GLN A 224 6.99 -3.62 -17.18
N ALA A 225 8.20 -3.67 -17.74
CA ALA A 225 8.89 -2.51 -18.31
C ALA A 225 8.08 -1.80 -19.41
N THR A 226 7.19 -2.51 -20.11
CA THR A 226 6.30 -1.96 -21.14
C THR A 226 4.96 -2.69 -21.16
N GLN A 227 3.90 -2.02 -21.61
CA GLN A 227 2.56 -2.57 -21.83
C GLN A 227 2.23 -2.71 -23.33
N THR A 228 3.25 -2.73 -24.20
CA THR A 228 3.07 -2.69 -25.68
C THR A 228 3.28 -4.05 -26.37
N THR A 229 3.47 -5.13 -25.62
CA THR A 229 3.86 -6.46 -26.11
C THR A 229 2.68 -7.33 -26.52
N THR A 230 2.06 -8.06 -25.61
CA THR A 230 0.92 -8.96 -25.89
C THR A 230 -0.42 -8.33 -25.58
N GLY A 231 -0.41 -7.06 -25.15
CA GLY A 231 -1.56 -6.30 -24.68
C GLY A 231 -1.18 -5.51 -23.43
N VAL A 232 -2.18 -4.99 -22.74
CA VAL A 232 -2.07 -4.30 -21.45
C VAL A 232 -2.47 -5.27 -20.34
N ALA A 233 -1.93 -5.10 -19.14
CA ALA A 233 -2.31 -5.91 -17.99
C ALA A 233 -3.85 -5.86 -17.75
N PRO A 234 -4.54 -7.00 -17.56
CA PRO A 234 -5.97 -7.04 -17.23
C PRO A 234 -6.32 -6.17 -16.02
N GLU A 235 -5.46 -6.10 -15.01
CA GLU A 235 -5.62 -5.24 -13.84
C GLU A 235 -5.71 -3.75 -14.18
N LEU A 236 -4.98 -3.28 -15.19
CA LEU A 236 -5.03 -1.89 -15.62
C LEU A 236 -6.33 -1.59 -16.37
N MET A 237 -6.82 -2.51 -17.20
CA MET A 237 -8.12 -2.37 -17.86
C MET A 237 -9.24 -2.24 -16.82
N ILE A 238 -9.21 -3.09 -15.78
CA ILE A 238 -10.19 -3.08 -14.68
C ILE A 238 -10.08 -1.79 -13.84
N ASP A 239 -8.86 -1.33 -13.53
CA ASP A 239 -8.65 -0.07 -12.80
C ASP A 239 -9.18 1.13 -13.60
N LEU A 240 -9.00 1.15 -14.92
CA LEU A 240 -9.56 2.19 -15.78
C LEU A 240 -11.09 2.20 -15.76
N ALA A 241 -11.72 1.03 -15.92
CA ALA A 241 -13.18 0.88 -15.88
C ALA A 241 -13.77 1.36 -14.54
N ASN A 242 -13.18 0.94 -13.42
CA ASN A 242 -13.59 1.37 -12.08
C ASN A 242 -13.46 2.89 -11.89
N ARG A 243 -12.37 3.50 -12.34
CA ARG A 243 -12.14 4.96 -12.22
C ARG A 243 -13.11 5.80 -13.05
N LEU A 244 -13.61 5.24 -14.14
CA LEU A 244 -14.53 5.92 -15.05
C LEU A 244 -16.00 5.58 -14.80
N ASP A 245 -16.29 4.69 -13.83
CA ASP A 245 -17.64 4.17 -13.58
C ASP A 245 -18.25 3.53 -14.85
N ALA A 246 -17.42 2.83 -15.62
CA ALA A 246 -17.78 2.26 -16.92
C ALA A 246 -17.78 0.73 -16.90
N ASP A 247 -18.68 0.14 -17.68
CA ASP A 247 -18.77 -1.30 -17.91
C ASP A 247 -17.67 -1.74 -18.89
N PRO A 248 -16.79 -2.69 -18.54
CA PRO A 248 -15.76 -3.16 -19.45
C PRO A 248 -16.34 -4.13 -20.50
N TRP A 249 -15.90 -3.97 -21.75
CA TRP A 249 -16.12 -4.94 -22.82
C TRP A 249 -14.80 -5.62 -23.18
N PHE A 250 -14.70 -6.90 -22.85
CA PHE A 250 -13.52 -7.73 -23.12
C PHE A 250 -13.71 -8.60 -24.35
N THR A 251 -12.69 -8.65 -25.18
CA THR A 251 -12.64 -9.40 -26.45
C THR A 251 -11.57 -10.49 -26.35
N MET A 252 -12.00 -11.70 -25.99
CA MET A 252 -11.06 -12.81 -25.74
C MET A 252 -10.27 -13.15 -27.03
N PRO A 253 -8.94 -13.31 -26.97
CA PRO A 253 -8.14 -13.73 -28.12
C PRO A 253 -8.66 -15.00 -28.77
N ALA A 254 -8.57 -15.12 -30.10
CA ALA A 254 -9.11 -16.27 -30.82
C ALA A 254 -8.48 -17.60 -30.38
N LYS A 255 -7.20 -17.57 -30.01
CA LYS A 255 -6.42 -18.74 -29.58
C LYS A 255 -6.42 -18.96 -28.07
N ALA A 256 -7.19 -18.20 -27.30
CA ALA A 256 -7.21 -18.28 -25.85
C ALA A 256 -7.62 -19.68 -25.35
N SER A 257 -6.81 -20.23 -24.44
CA SER A 257 -7.11 -21.46 -23.70
C SER A 257 -8.27 -21.23 -22.72
N ASP A 258 -8.90 -22.32 -22.28
CA ASP A 258 -9.93 -22.22 -21.22
C ASP A 258 -9.33 -21.76 -19.88
N ASP A 259 -8.06 -22.07 -19.61
CA ASP A 259 -7.34 -21.56 -18.43
C ASP A 259 -7.15 -20.04 -18.51
N LEU A 260 -6.76 -19.50 -19.68
CA LEU A 260 -6.70 -18.06 -19.91
C LEU A 260 -8.06 -17.42 -19.61
N VAL A 261 -9.11 -17.91 -20.26
CA VAL A 261 -10.47 -17.35 -20.13
C VAL A 261 -10.93 -17.38 -18.67
N ARG A 262 -10.70 -18.49 -17.96
CA ARG A 262 -11.09 -18.66 -16.56
C ARG A 262 -10.30 -17.75 -15.62
N ARG A 263 -8.98 -17.67 -15.77
CA ARG A 263 -8.14 -16.78 -14.94
C ARG A 263 -8.45 -15.31 -15.18
N PHE A 264 -8.71 -14.93 -16.43
CA PHE A 264 -9.13 -13.56 -16.75
C PHE A 264 -10.46 -13.22 -16.05
N ALA A 265 -11.47 -14.09 -16.15
CA ALA A 265 -12.73 -13.90 -15.44
C ALA A 265 -12.56 -13.82 -13.91
N GLN A 266 -11.66 -14.62 -13.33
CA GLN A 266 -11.35 -14.59 -11.90
C GLN A 266 -10.69 -13.26 -11.49
N THR A 267 -9.75 -12.76 -12.28
CA THR A 267 -9.13 -11.44 -12.06
C THR A 267 -10.17 -10.32 -12.11
N VAL A 268 -11.11 -10.38 -13.06
CA VAL A 268 -12.23 -9.43 -13.16
C VAL A 268 -13.13 -9.52 -11.92
N LYS A 269 -13.56 -10.72 -11.52
CA LYS A 269 -14.39 -10.92 -10.32
C LYS A 269 -13.74 -10.35 -9.06
N ALA A 270 -12.42 -10.49 -8.93
CA ALA A 270 -11.68 -10.06 -7.75
C ALA A 270 -11.49 -8.53 -7.65
N ARG A 271 -11.58 -7.80 -8.77
CA ARG A 271 -11.12 -6.40 -8.84
C ARG A 271 -12.14 -5.41 -9.42
N LEU A 272 -13.03 -5.86 -10.29
CA LEU A 272 -14.05 -5.00 -10.88
C LEU A 272 -15.11 -4.68 -9.82
N ASP A 273 -15.50 -3.42 -9.75
CA ASP A 273 -16.57 -2.96 -8.88
C ASP A 273 -17.82 -3.86 -9.04
N PRO A 274 -18.42 -4.37 -7.94
CA PRO A 274 -19.54 -5.30 -8.00
C PRO A 274 -20.77 -4.74 -8.74
N ASP A 275 -20.93 -3.42 -8.82
CA ASP A 275 -22.05 -2.76 -9.50
C ASP A 275 -21.82 -2.60 -11.02
N ARG A 276 -20.68 -3.07 -11.54
CA ARG A 276 -20.38 -3.06 -12.99
C ARG A 276 -20.76 -4.37 -13.67
N THR A 277 -21.20 -4.23 -14.90
CA THR A 277 -21.56 -5.32 -15.81
C THR A 277 -20.44 -5.54 -16.82
N VAL A 278 -20.14 -6.79 -17.15
CA VAL A 278 -19.11 -7.13 -18.15
C VAL A 278 -19.76 -7.45 -19.48
N TYR A 279 -19.30 -6.85 -20.57
CA TYR A 279 -19.60 -7.31 -21.93
C TYR A 279 -18.49 -8.26 -22.39
N LEU A 280 -18.88 -9.41 -22.91
CA LEU A 280 -17.96 -10.48 -23.28
C LEU A 280 -18.17 -10.91 -24.72
N GLU A 281 -17.11 -10.85 -25.50
CA GLU A 281 -17.09 -11.21 -26.91
C GLU A 281 -15.92 -12.16 -27.19
N TYR A 282 -16.16 -13.16 -28.06
CA TYR A 282 -15.10 -14.01 -28.58
C TYR A 282 -14.47 -13.37 -29.83
N SER A 283 -13.21 -12.93 -29.68
CA SER A 283 -12.41 -12.29 -30.72
C SER A 283 -13.07 -11.03 -31.31
N ASN A 284 -12.67 -10.65 -32.53
CA ASN A 284 -13.19 -9.51 -33.28
C ASN A 284 -13.25 -9.85 -34.77
N GLU A 285 -14.39 -9.54 -35.40
CA GLU A 285 -14.67 -9.73 -36.84
C GLU A 285 -14.20 -11.06 -37.42
N LEU A 286 -14.62 -12.19 -36.83
CA LEU A 286 -14.28 -13.54 -37.34
C LEU A 286 -14.89 -13.87 -38.72
N TRP A 287 -15.64 -12.91 -39.29
CA TRP A 287 -16.14 -12.93 -40.67
C TRP A 287 -15.20 -12.22 -41.66
N ASN A 288 -14.22 -11.44 -41.19
CA ASN A 288 -13.36 -10.61 -42.02
C ASN A 288 -12.17 -11.43 -42.53
N ASN A 289 -12.16 -11.74 -43.84
CA ASN A 289 -11.16 -12.63 -44.43
C ASN A 289 -9.89 -11.89 -44.94
N SER A 290 -9.68 -10.64 -44.52
CA SER A 290 -8.49 -9.88 -44.91
C SER A 290 -7.25 -10.31 -44.10
N PRO A 291 -6.02 -10.10 -44.62
CA PRO A 291 -4.80 -10.53 -43.94
C PRO A 291 -4.57 -9.92 -42.55
N ALA A 292 -5.22 -8.80 -42.23
CA ALA A 292 -5.14 -8.18 -40.91
C ALA A 292 -5.95 -8.91 -39.83
N PHE A 293 -6.78 -9.89 -40.23
CA PHE A 293 -7.71 -10.62 -39.36
C PHE A 293 -7.42 -12.13 -39.41
N SER A 294 -6.17 -12.52 -39.18
CA SER A 294 -5.74 -13.93 -39.22
C SER A 294 -6.53 -14.83 -38.24
N GLN A 295 -7.17 -14.26 -37.22
CA GLN A 295 -8.12 -14.95 -36.35
C GLN A 295 -9.28 -15.60 -37.12
N THR A 296 -9.72 -15.01 -38.23
CA THR A 296 -10.76 -15.55 -39.10
C THR A 296 -10.31 -16.88 -39.70
N TRP A 297 -9.09 -16.93 -40.22
CA TRP A 297 -8.52 -18.17 -40.77
C TRP A 297 -8.33 -19.24 -39.70
N TYR A 298 -7.91 -18.84 -38.49
CA TYR A 298 -7.86 -19.76 -37.36
C TYR A 298 -9.25 -20.35 -37.04
N ALA A 299 -10.30 -19.53 -37.00
CA ALA A 299 -11.65 -20.02 -36.78
C ALA A 299 -12.12 -20.97 -37.90
N GLN A 300 -11.81 -20.66 -39.17
CA GLN A 300 -12.10 -21.53 -40.31
C GLN A 300 -11.38 -22.88 -40.19
N GLU A 301 -10.09 -22.87 -39.88
CA GLU A 301 -9.29 -24.09 -39.69
C GLU A 301 -9.86 -24.96 -38.57
N ARG A 302 -10.17 -24.37 -37.41
CA ARG A 302 -10.75 -25.09 -36.28
C ARG A 302 -12.15 -25.61 -36.58
N GLY A 303 -12.97 -24.82 -37.28
CA GLY A 303 -14.30 -25.26 -37.70
C GLY A 303 -14.24 -26.45 -38.66
N LEU A 304 -13.31 -26.45 -39.61
CA LEU A 304 -13.10 -27.56 -40.54
C LEU A 304 -12.59 -28.81 -39.80
N ALA A 305 -11.64 -28.64 -38.88
CA ALA A 305 -11.12 -29.73 -38.07
C ALA A 305 -12.18 -30.39 -37.18
N LEU A 306 -13.17 -29.60 -36.74
CA LEU A 306 -14.33 -30.07 -35.97
C LEU A 306 -15.48 -30.58 -36.85
N GLY A 307 -15.37 -30.49 -38.18
CA GLY A 307 -16.41 -30.92 -39.11
C GLY A 307 -17.68 -30.06 -39.08
N LEU A 308 -17.60 -28.79 -38.68
CA LEU A 308 -18.78 -27.91 -38.53
C LEU A 308 -19.39 -27.50 -39.89
N SER A 309 -18.59 -27.48 -40.96
CA SER A 309 -19.05 -27.37 -42.35
C SER A 309 -17.98 -27.89 -43.31
N ALA A 310 -18.37 -28.15 -44.56
CA ALA A 310 -17.44 -28.47 -45.65
C ALA A 310 -16.78 -27.21 -46.25
N THR A 311 -17.38 -26.03 -46.09
CA THR A 311 -16.82 -24.77 -46.59
C THR A 311 -16.11 -24.02 -45.46
N ALA A 312 -14.92 -23.48 -45.74
CA ALA A 312 -14.14 -22.74 -44.75
C ALA A 312 -14.95 -21.59 -44.13
N TRP A 313 -15.65 -20.81 -44.96
CA TRP A 313 -16.44 -19.66 -44.50
C TRP A 313 -17.51 -20.05 -43.47
N GLN A 314 -18.38 -21.03 -43.77
CA GLN A 314 -19.39 -21.49 -42.82
C GLN A 314 -18.76 -22.16 -41.61
N ALA A 315 -17.70 -22.94 -41.80
CA ALA A 315 -17.00 -23.61 -40.72
C ALA A 315 -16.45 -22.60 -39.69
N GLY A 316 -15.90 -21.47 -40.15
CA GLY A 316 -15.41 -20.39 -39.30
C GLY A 316 -16.51 -19.70 -38.49
N LEU A 317 -17.64 -19.36 -39.13
CA LEU A 317 -18.80 -18.75 -38.44
C LEU A 317 -19.43 -19.68 -37.40
N ARG A 318 -19.56 -20.97 -37.73
CA ARG A 318 -20.06 -21.98 -36.79
C ARG A 318 -19.07 -22.24 -35.65
N TYR A 319 -17.77 -22.16 -35.93
CA TYR A 319 -16.75 -22.22 -34.89
C TYR A 319 -16.81 -21.00 -33.96
N GLN A 320 -17.10 -19.82 -34.49
CA GLN A 320 -17.38 -18.64 -33.66
C GLN A 320 -18.55 -18.92 -32.71
N ALA A 321 -19.68 -19.45 -33.20
CA ALA A 321 -20.81 -19.82 -32.36
C ALA A 321 -20.41 -20.84 -31.28
N TYR A 322 -19.75 -21.94 -31.69
CA TYR A 322 -19.24 -22.98 -30.80
C TYR A 322 -18.34 -22.42 -29.69
N ARG A 323 -17.32 -21.63 -30.05
CA ARG A 323 -16.32 -21.15 -29.10
C ARG A 323 -16.87 -20.04 -28.20
N SER A 324 -17.75 -19.18 -28.71
CA SER A 324 -18.42 -18.14 -27.91
C SER A 324 -19.20 -18.76 -26.76
N VAL A 325 -20.03 -19.78 -27.02
CA VAL A 325 -20.84 -20.44 -25.98
C VAL A 325 -19.95 -21.06 -24.88
N ARG A 326 -18.83 -21.70 -25.25
CA ARG A 326 -17.88 -22.24 -24.26
C ARG A 326 -17.25 -21.16 -23.38
N ILE A 327 -16.89 -20.03 -23.97
CA ILE A 327 -16.35 -18.87 -23.25
C ILE A 327 -17.43 -18.28 -22.32
N PHE A 328 -18.67 -18.15 -22.80
CA PHE A 328 -19.80 -17.68 -21.99
C PHE A 328 -20.02 -18.57 -20.76
N ASP A 329 -19.92 -19.88 -20.91
CA ASP A 329 -20.10 -20.83 -19.81
C ASP A 329 -19.03 -20.67 -18.72
N ILE A 330 -17.75 -20.54 -19.11
CA ILE A 330 -16.66 -20.28 -18.16
C ILE A 330 -16.89 -18.97 -17.40
N TRP A 331 -17.30 -17.90 -18.09
CA TRP A 331 -17.54 -16.62 -17.45
C TRP A 331 -18.76 -16.65 -16.53
N ARG A 332 -19.83 -17.36 -16.90
CA ARG A 332 -21.01 -17.59 -16.07
C ARG A 332 -20.67 -18.38 -14.80
N GLU A 333 -19.83 -19.40 -14.89
CA GLU A 333 -19.34 -20.15 -13.72
C GLU A 333 -18.63 -19.23 -12.71
N VAL A 334 -17.89 -18.24 -13.21
CA VAL A 334 -17.10 -17.34 -12.36
C VAL A 334 -17.93 -16.16 -11.84
N LEU A 335 -18.63 -15.44 -12.71
CA LEU A 335 -19.29 -14.15 -12.43
C LEU A 335 -20.82 -14.22 -12.27
N GLY A 336 -21.45 -15.35 -12.60
CA GLY A 336 -22.91 -15.49 -12.58
C GLY A 336 -23.59 -14.62 -13.64
N ASP A 337 -24.67 -13.93 -13.26
CA ASP A 337 -25.48 -13.11 -14.17
C ASP A 337 -24.86 -11.73 -14.51
N ARG A 338 -23.65 -11.43 -14.01
CA ARG A 338 -22.96 -10.13 -14.23
C ARG A 338 -22.29 -9.98 -15.61
N VAL A 339 -22.64 -10.82 -16.57
CA VAL A 339 -21.98 -10.90 -17.88
C VAL A 339 -23.04 -10.82 -18.98
N VAL A 340 -22.89 -9.83 -19.86
CA VAL A 340 -23.60 -9.71 -21.13
C VAL A 340 -22.80 -10.47 -22.18
N ARG A 341 -23.38 -11.56 -22.69
CA ARG A 341 -22.77 -12.46 -23.66
C ARG A 341 -23.08 -11.99 -25.08
N VAL A 342 -22.03 -11.60 -25.82
CA VAL A 342 -22.16 -10.89 -27.10
C VAL A 342 -21.68 -11.74 -28.27
N LEU A 343 -22.52 -11.88 -29.31
CA LEU A 343 -22.16 -12.49 -30.59
C LEU A 343 -21.92 -11.41 -31.66
N GLY A 344 -20.68 -11.29 -32.16
CA GLY A 344 -20.31 -10.31 -33.20
C GLY A 344 -20.70 -10.73 -34.62
N LEU A 345 -21.25 -9.83 -35.43
CA LEU A 345 -21.79 -10.07 -36.78
C LEU A 345 -21.41 -8.92 -37.74
N GLN A 346 -21.60 -9.09 -39.05
CA GLN A 346 -21.26 -8.07 -40.05
C GLN A 346 -22.48 -7.21 -40.43
N ALA A 347 -22.43 -5.89 -40.20
CA ALA A 347 -23.57 -4.99 -40.48
C ALA A 347 -24.13 -5.08 -41.91
N ALA A 348 -23.24 -5.16 -42.92
CA ALA A 348 -23.63 -5.18 -44.33
C ALA A 348 -23.99 -6.57 -44.87
N ASN A 349 -23.74 -7.65 -44.11
CA ASN A 349 -24.02 -9.03 -44.52
C ASN A 349 -24.82 -9.78 -43.43
N PRO A 350 -26.14 -9.60 -43.41
CA PRO A 350 -27.02 -10.21 -42.43
C PRO A 350 -27.10 -11.73 -42.52
N ASP A 351 -26.71 -12.35 -43.63
CA ASP A 351 -26.75 -13.81 -43.80
C ASP A 351 -25.76 -14.52 -42.85
N ILE A 352 -24.79 -13.79 -42.28
CA ILE A 352 -23.92 -14.30 -41.21
C ILE A 352 -24.72 -14.61 -39.94
N ALA A 353 -25.83 -13.90 -39.68
CA ALA A 353 -26.67 -14.15 -38.52
C ALA A 353 -27.22 -15.59 -38.54
N ASP A 354 -27.62 -16.08 -39.72
CA ASP A 354 -28.19 -17.42 -39.89
C ASP A 354 -27.15 -18.51 -39.57
N GLU A 355 -25.88 -18.30 -39.91
CA GLU A 355 -24.81 -19.27 -39.63
C GLU A 355 -24.33 -19.25 -38.17
N VAL A 356 -24.50 -18.15 -37.45
CA VAL A 356 -24.00 -17.98 -36.07
C VAL A 356 -25.10 -18.20 -35.04
N LEU A 357 -26.26 -17.57 -35.19
CA LEU A 357 -27.32 -17.54 -34.17
C LEU A 357 -28.06 -18.86 -34.05
N ASP A 358 -28.39 -19.47 -35.18
CA ASP A 358 -29.13 -20.74 -35.25
C ASP A 358 -28.25 -21.98 -35.04
N TRP A 359 -26.92 -21.82 -35.12
CA TRP A 359 -26.03 -22.96 -35.02
C TRP A 359 -26.16 -23.66 -33.66
N PRO A 360 -26.48 -24.98 -33.62
CA PRO A 360 -26.64 -25.69 -32.37
C PRO A 360 -25.29 -25.99 -31.73
N VAL A 361 -25.12 -25.56 -30.49
CA VAL A 361 -24.01 -25.96 -29.61
C VAL A 361 -24.61 -26.82 -28.50
N ASP A 362 -24.21 -28.10 -28.45
CA ASP A 362 -24.80 -29.12 -27.58
C ASP A 362 -26.32 -29.24 -27.72
N GLY A 363 -26.83 -29.10 -28.95
CA GLY A 363 -28.25 -29.22 -29.27
C GLY A 363 -29.09 -27.96 -29.01
N VAL A 364 -28.48 -26.85 -28.59
CA VAL A 364 -29.16 -25.57 -28.33
C VAL A 364 -28.61 -24.49 -29.26
N PRO A 365 -29.47 -23.69 -29.94
CA PRO A 365 -29.01 -22.57 -30.75
C PRO A 365 -28.13 -21.60 -29.94
N ALA A 366 -27.03 -21.12 -30.54
CA ALA A 366 -26.11 -20.22 -29.87
C ALA A 366 -26.81 -18.92 -29.37
N ALA A 367 -27.81 -18.43 -30.10
CA ALA A 367 -28.62 -17.29 -29.69
C ALA A 367 -29.28 -17.45 -28.31
N ALA A 368 -29.73 -18.66 -27.95
CA ALA A 368 -30.35 -18.93 -26.65
C ALA A 368 -29.34 -18.87 -25.48
N ARG A 369 -28.04 -18.75 -25.79
CA ARG A 369 -26.95 -18.63 -24.82
C ARG A 369 -26.24 -17.28 -24.90
N ALA A 370 -26.79 -16.33 -25.65
CA ALA A 370 -26.33 -14.95 -25.74
C ALA A 370 -27.34 -14.00 -25.08
N ASP A 371 -26.92 -12.76 -24.82
CA ASP A 371 -27.78 -11.66 -24.35
C ASP A 371 -27.87 -10.53 -25.39
N ALA A 372 -26.86 -10.45 -26.27
CA ALA A 372 -26.78 -9.43 -27.30
C ALA A 372 -26.10 -9.93 -28.58
N ILE A 373 -26.45 -9.30 -29.70
CA ILE A 373 -25.67 -9.33 -30.93
C ILE A 373 -24.96 -7.99 -31.10
N ALA A 374 -23.79 -8.00 -31.75
CA ALA A 374 -23.04 -6.79 -32.03
C ALA A 374 -22.69 -6.67 -33.51
N ILE A 375 -22.86 -5.48 -34.09
CA ILE A 375 -22.47 -5.17 -35.48
C ILE A 375 -21.51 -3.97 -35.54
N ALA A 376 -20.88 -3.73 -36.69
CA ALA A 376 -20.15 -2.48 -36.95
C ALA A 376 -20.82 -1.65 -38.07
N PRO A 377 -21.82 -0.80 -37.76
CA PRO A 377 -22.62 -0.12 -38.78
C PRO A 377 -21.95 1.19 -39.22
N TYR A 378 -20.75 1.11 -39.79
CA TYR A 378 -20.06 2.29 -40.33
C TYR A 378 -20.87 2.97 -41.44
N PHE A 379 -20.88 4.30 -41.46
CA PHE A 379 -21.29 5.03 -42.64
C PHE A 379 -20.09 5.22 -43.57
N ASP A 380 -20.16 4.61 -44.74
CA ASP A 380 -19.07 4.50 -45.72
C ASP A 380 -19.11 5.61 -46.78
N CYS A 381 -20.15 6.45 -46.74
CA CYS A 381 -20.38 7.54 -47.68
C CYS A 381 -20.46 7.07 -49.15
N SER A 382 -20.91 5.83 -49.37
CA SER A 382 -21.13 5.28 -50.70
C SER A 382 -22.26 6.01 -51.43
N ASP A 383 -22.04 6.33 -52.71
CA ASP A 383 -23.04 6.97 -53.57
C ASP A 383 -22.81 6.63 -55.06
N THR A 384 -23.73 7.06 -55.93
CA THR A 384 -23.58 7.00 -57.39
C THR A 384 -22.64 8.11 -57.87
N TRP A 385 -21.37 7.75 -58.07
CA TRP A 385 -20.32 8.70 -58.47
C TRP A 385 -20.11 8.84 -59.99
N LEU A 386 -20.54 7.84 -60.77
CA LEU A 386 -20.34 7.78 -62.21
C LEU A 386 -21.64 8.15 -62.96
N PRO A 387 -21.61 9.12 -63.90
CA PRO A 387 -22.80 9.48 -64.67
C PRO A 387 -23.37 8.28 -65.45
N GLY A 388 -24.67 8.06 -65.34
CA GLY A 388 -25.36 6.94 -66.01
C GLY A 388 -25.19 5.57 -65.35
N ASP A 389 -24.30 5.44 -64.35
CA ASP A 389 -24.18 4.23 -63.54
C ASP A 389 -25.08 4.31 -62.30
N ARG A 390 -25.89 3.28 -62.09
CA ARG A 390 -26.79 3.17 -60.93
C ARG A 390 -26.12 2.51 -59.72
N ARG A 391 -24.92 1.95 -59.88
CA ARG A 391 -24.18 1.31 -58.78
C ARG A 391 -23.72 2.35 -57.77
N SER A 392 -23.87 2.01 -56.50
CA SER A 392 -23.26 2.76 -55.41
C SER A 392 -21.80 2.33 -55.26
N TYR A 393 -20.90 3.30 -55.19
CA TYR A 393 -19.47 3.06 -55.01
C TYR A 393 -18.99 3.67 -53.71
N PHE A 394 -18.19 2.89 -53.00
CA PHE A 394 -17.39 3.37 -51.89
C PHE A 394 -16.44 4.48 -52.38
N PRO A 395 -16.41 5.67 -51.75
CA PRO A 395 -15.61 6.80 -52.22
C PRO A 395 -14.09 6.52 -52.18
N GLY A 396 -13.65 5.57 -51.36
CA GLY A 396 -12.27 5.09 -51.33
C GLY A 396 -11.91 4.10 -52.43
N SER A 397 -12.83 3.74 -53.33
CA SER A 397 -12.57 2.79 -54.42
C SER A 397 -11.75 3.43 -55.55
N PRO A 398 -10.77 2.71 -56.14
CA PRO A 398 -10.00 3.21 -57.28
C PRO A 398 -10.88 3.59 -58.48
N ALA A 399 -12.02 2.90 -58.65
CA ALA A 399 -12.94 3.11 -59.77
C ALA A 399 -13.56 4.52 -59.80
N VAL A 400 -13.68 5.19 -58.64
CA VAL A 400 -14.37 6.47 -58.52
C VAL A 400 -13.51 7.57 -57.90
N ALA A 401 -12.28 7.27 -57.47
CA ALA A 401 -11.38 8.20 -56.79
C ALA A 401 -11.23 9.55 -57.51
N ALA A 402 -11.10 9.55 -58.84
CA ALA A 402 -11.01 10.79 -59.64
C ALA A 402 -12.29 11.66 -59.53
N ARG A 403 -13.47 11.03 -59.53
CA ARG A 403 -14.76 11.74 -59.43
C ARG A 403 -15.03 12.22 -58.01
N VAL A 404 -14.65 11.45 -57.01
CA VAL A 404 -14.72 11.84 -55.59
C VAL A 404 -13.87 13.09 -55.36
N LYS A 405 -12.61 13.09 -55.82
CA LYS A 405 -11.73 14.26 -55.76
C LYS A 405 -12.32 15.49 -56.46
N ALA A 406 -12.89 15.31 -57.65
CA ALA A 406 -13.53 16.40 -58.39
C ALA A 406 -14.79 16.95 -57.70
N GLY A 407 -15.53 16.12 -56.98
CA GLY A 407 -16.72 16.52 -56.23
C GLY A 407 -16.42 17.32 -54.95
N GLY A 408 -15.19 17.22 -54.43
CA GLY A 408 -14.77 17.94 -53.24
C GLY A 408 -15.45 17.50 -51.95
N VAL A 409 -15.16 18.21 -50.85
CA VAL A 409 -15.64 17.87 -49.50
C VAL A 409 -17.17 17.97 -49.40
N GLY A 410 -17.77 18.95 -50.09
CA GLY A 410 -19.22 19.15 -50.11
C GLY A 410 -19.97 17.89 -50.55
N LYS A 411 -19.74 17.45 -51.79
CA LYS A 411 -20.38 16.26 -52.35
C LYS A 411 -20.09 14.99 -51.54
N LEU A 412 -18.87 14.86 -51.00
CA LEU A 412 -18.52 13.72 -50.15
C LEU A 412 -19.36 13.67 -48.86
N LEU A 413 -19.55 14.81 -48.19
CA LEU A 413 -20.35 14.87 -46.97
C LEU A 413 -21.85 14.70 -47.25
N ASP A 414 -22.33 15.15 -48.41
CA ASP A 414 -23.70 14.87 -48.86
C ASP A 414 -23.90 13.36 -49.08
N ALA A 415 -22.91 12.68 -49.68
CA ALA A 415 -22.90 11.22 -49.83
C ALA A 415 -22.87 10.49 -48.47
N CYS A 416 -22.11 11.00 -47.49
CA CYS A 416 -22.12 10.49 -46.12
C CYS A 416 -23.52 10.55 -45.51
N GLN A 417 -24.18 11.72 -45.57
CA GLN A 417 -25.54 11.89 -45.07
C GLN A 417 -26.51 10.91 -45.73
N LYS A 418 -26.44 10.80 -47.07
CA LYS A 418 -27.26 9.86 -47.82
C LYS A 418 -27.05 8.41 -47.36
N SER A 419 -25.80 7.98 -47.15
CA SER A 419 -25.52 6.62 -46.67
C SER A 419 -26.09 6.35 -45.27
N ILE A 420 -26.03 7.35 -44.36
CA ILE A 420 -26.64 7.28 -43.03
C ILE A 420 -28.15 7.08 -43.16
N ASP A 421 -28.80 7.92 -43.97
CA ASP A 421 -30.26 7.93 -44.13
C ASP A 421 -30.82 6.69 -44.84
N THR A 422 -29.98 5.96 -45.59
CA THR A 422 -30.40 4.85 -46.45
C THR A 422 -29.79 3.52 -46.05
N ALA A 423 -28.59 3.20 -46.52
CA ALA A 423 -27.94 1.90 -46.34
C ALA A 423 -27.77 1.55 -44.86
N VAL A 424 -27.21 2.48 -44.08
CA VAL A 424 -26.94 2.28 -42.65
C VAL A 424 -28.24 2.13 -41.85
N ARG A 425 -29.25 2.96 -42.13
CA ARG A 425 -30.60 2.82 -41.55
C ARG A 425 -31.19 1.44 -41.82
N THR A 426 -31.02 0.95 -43.05
CA THR A 426 -31.53 -0.36 -43.47
C THR A 426 -30.83 -1.50 -42.74
N TRP A 427 -29.49 -1.45 -42.62
CA TRP A 427 -28.73 -2.45 -41.88
C TRP A 427 -29.11 -2.50 -40.40
N ILE A 428 -29.16 -1.34 -39.74
CA ILE A 428 -29.54 -1.26 -38.32
C ILE A 428 -30.96 -1.80 -38.13
N GLY A 429 -31.92 -1.38 -38.96
CA GLY A 429 -33.31 -1.84 -38.86
C GLY A 429 -33.46 -3.35 -39.07
N ARG A 430 -32.72 -3.94 -40.02
CA ARG A 430 -32.73 -5.40 -40.24
C ARG A 430 -32.17 -6.15 -39.03
N TYR A 431 -31.06 -5.66 -38.46
CA TYR A 431 -30.48 -6.29 -37.28
C TYR A 431 -31.28 -6.08 -36.01
N ALA A 432 -32.02 -4.96 -35.88
CA ALA A 432 -32.97 -4.77 -34.79
C ALA A 432 -34.08 -5.83 -34.85
N ALA A 433 -34.66 -6.06 -36.04
CA ALA A 433 -35.65 -7.12 -36.23
C ALA A 433 -35.09 -8.53 -35.98
N ILE A 434 -33.84 -8.80 -36.38
CA ILE A 434 -33.15 -10.06 -36.05
C ILE A 434 -33.01 -10.19 -34.53
N ALA A 435 -32.47 -9.19 -33.84
CA ALA A 435 -32.28 -9.21 -32.40
C ALA A 435 -33.61 -9.47 -31.66
N ASP A 436 -34.68 -8.75 -32.04
CA ASP A 436 -36.02 -8.92 -31.49
C ASP A 436 -36.55 -10.35 -31.68
N SER A 437 -36.30 -10.97 -32.84
CA SER A 437 -36.75 -12.34 -33.13
C SER A 437 -36.13 -13.40 -32.22
N TYR A 438 -34.95 -13.13 -31.67
CA TYR A 438 -34.25 -14.00 -30.71
C TYR A 438 -34.37 -13.52 -29.26
N GLY A 439 -35.03 -12.38 -29.00
CA GLY A 439 -35.07 -11.77 -27.66
C GLY A 439 -33.71 -11.25 -27.18
N LEU A 440 -32.84 -10.85 -28.12
CA LEU A 440 -31.49 -10.33 -27.85
C LEU A 440 -31.47 -8.80 -27.96
N SER A 441 -30.50 -8.17 -27.29
CA SER A 441 -30.22 -6.74 -27.51
C SER A 441 -29.36 -6.53 -28.76
N LEU A 442 -29.66 -5.50 -29.57
CA LEU A 442 -28.76 -5.05 -30.62
C LEU A 442 -27.72 -4.08 -30.06
N THR A 443 -26.43 -4.38 -30.23
CA THR A 443 -25.31 -3.50 -29.85
C THR A 443 -24.39 -3.25 -31.05
N ALA A 444 -23.46 -2.32 -30.91
CA ALA A 444 -22.44 -2.09 -31.92
C ALA A 444 -21.05 -2.11 -31.31
N TYR A 445 -20.20 -3.04 -31.78
CA TYR A 445 -18.83 -3.20 -31.29
C TYR A 445 -17.88 -2.14 -31.86
N GLU A 446 -18.25 -1.52 -32.98
CA GLU A 446 -17.55 -0.38 -33.61
C GLU A 446 -18.55 0.50 -34.37
N ALA A 447 -18.26 1.80 -34.48
CA ALA A 447 -19.16 2.75 -35.10
C ALA A 447 -18.44 4.03 -35.53
N GLY A 448 -19.05 4.74 -36.50
CA GLY A 448 -18.58 6.01 -37.02
C GLY A 448 -18.46 6.02 -38.54
N GLN A 449 -17.53 6.84 -39.02
CA GLN A 449 -17.27 7.03 -40.45
C GLN A 449 -16.24 6.02 -40.98
N HIS A 450 -16.36 5.64 -42.25
CA HIS A 450 -15.35 4.86 -42.96
C HIS A 450 -14.86 5.58 -44.23
N LEU A 451 -14.03 6.61 -44.09
CA LEU A 451 -13.35 7.30 -45.19
C LEU A 451 -11.88 6.91 -45.22
N ALA A 452 -11.58 5.82 -45.93
CA ALA A 452 -10.23 5.34 -46.20
C ALA A 452 -10.15 4.86 -47.66
N GLY A 453 -8.97 4.91 -48.28
CA GLY A 453 -8.79 4.30 -49.60
C GLY A 453 -8.70 2.78 -49.50
N ILE A 454 -9.09 2.08 -50.57
CA ILE A 454 -8.94 0.63 -50.70
C ILE A 454 -8.37 0.25 -52.07
N GLY A 455 -7.84 -0.97 -52.22
CA GLY A 455 -7.42 -1.52 -53.51
C GLY A 455 -6.35 -0.69 -54.22
N GLY A 456 -5.48 -0.02 -53.46
CA GLY A 456 -4.42 0.85 -53.95
C GLY A 456 -4.75 2.35 -53.85
N ALA A 457 -6.03 2.73 -53.76
CA ALA A 457 -6.44 4.14 -53.64
C ALA A 457 -6.03 4.77 -52.31
N GLU A 458 -5.70 3.98 -51.28
CA GLU A 458 -5.06 4.48 -50.06
C GLU A 458 -3.70 5.14 -50.33
N ASN A 459 -3.06 4.85 -51.47
CA ASN A 459 -1.81 5.49 -51.86
C ASN A 459 -2.02 6.78 -52.68
N ASP A 460 -3.28 7.19 -52.92
CA ASP A 460 -3.63 8.47 -53.51
C ASP A 460 -3.62 9.58 -52.45
N ALA A 461 -2.53 10.36 -52.42
CA ALA A 461 -2.35 11.44 -51.44
C ALA A 461 -3.42 12.53 -51.53
N ALA A 462 -3.96 12.80 -52.73
CA ALA A 462 -4.97 13.83 -52.92
C ALA A 462 -6.34 13.37 -52.40
N LEU A 463 -6.67 12.08 -52.59
CA LEU A 463 -7.88 11.48 -52.01
C LEU A 463 -7.78 11.43 -50.48
N THR A 464 -6.62 11.01 -49.96
CA THR A 464 -6.35 11.00 -48.52
C THR A 464 -6.52 12.40 -47.91
N ALA A 465 -5.95 13.43 -48.54
CA ALA A 465 -6.10 14.81 -48.10
C ALA A 465 -7.56 15.30 -48.15
N LEU A 466 -8.36 14.84 -49.13
CA LEU A 466 -9.79 15.13 -49.19
C LEU A 466 -10.54 14.52 -47.99
N PHE A 467 -10.26 13.27 -47.65
CA PHE A 467 -10.86 12.59 -46.49
C PHE A 467 -10.46 13.26 -45.17
N HIS A 468 -9.22 13.70 -45.03
CA HIS A 468 -8.78 14.45 -43.85
C HIS A 468 -9.53 15.78 -43.72
N LYS A 469 -9.71 16.52 -44.83
CA LYS A 469 -10.50 17.75 -44.84
C LYS A 469 -11.96 17.50 -44.47
N ALA A 470 -12.57 16.44 -44.99
CA ALA A 470 -13.94 16.06 -44.66
C ALA A 470 -14.12 15.71 -43.17
N ASN A 471 -13.15 15.03 -42.56
CA ASN A 471 -13.18 14.70 -41.13
C ASN A 471 -13.04 15.93 -40.21
N ARG A 472 -12.43 17.02 -40.69
CA ARG A 472 -12.29 18.30 -39.96
C ARG A 472 -13.41 19.30 -40.28
N ASP A 473 -14.23 19.06 -41.30
CA ASP A 473 -15.36 19.92 -41.66
C ASP A 473 -16.41 19.91 -40.52
N PRO A 474 -16.93 21.07 -40.08
CA PRO A 474 -17.94 21.13 -39.03
C PRO A 474 -19.17 20.26 -39.27
N ARG A 475 -19.57 20.02 -40.53
CA ARG A 475 -20.69 19.14 -40.87
C ARG A 475 -20.48 17.68 -40.43
N MET A 476 -19.23 17.25 -40.23
CA MET A 476 -18.94 15.93 -39.66
C MET A 476 -19.52 15.77 -38.25
N ARG A 477 -19.60 16.86 -37.47
CA ARG A 477 -20.31 16.87 -36.17
C ARG A 477 -21.77 16.48 -36.35
N ASP A 478 -22.44 17.12 -37.30
CA ASP A 478 -23.87 16.94 -37.55
C ASP A 478 -24.18 15.52 -38.07
N LEU A 479 -23.29 14.97 -38.91
CA LEU A 479 -23.38 13.58 -39.38
C LEU A 479 -23.28 12.57 -38.22
N TYR A 480 -22.31 12.74 -37.32
CA TYR A 480 -22.20 11.87 -36.13
C TYR A 480 -23.41 11.99 -35.22
N ALA A 481 -23.89 13.21 -34.96
CA ALA A 481 -25.08 13.42 -34.14
C ALA A 481 -26.32 12.74 -34.75
N ARG A 482 -26.55 12.90 -36.05
CA ARG A 482 -27.64 12.24 -36.78
C ARG A 482 -27.52 10.71 -36.73
N TYR A 483 -26.32 10.18 -36.96
CA TYR A 483 -26.06 8.75 -36.97
C TYR A 483 -26.29 8.11 -35.60
N ILE A 484 -25.78 8.73 -34.53
CA ILE A 484 -26.00 8.27 -33.14
C ILE A 484 -27.48 8.32 -32.80
N GLU A 485 -28.18 9.41 -33.13
CA GLU A 485 -29.62 9.52 -32.88
C GLU A 485 -30.43 8.48 -33.68
N GLN A 486 -30.07 8.22 -34.93
CA GLN A 486 -30.70 7.16 -35.73
C GLN A 486 -30.50 5.78 -35.11
N TRP A 487 -29.30 5.46 -34.61
CA TRP A 487 -29.06 4.20 -33.89
C TRP A 487 -30.02 4.02 -32.72
N ARG A 488 -30.19 5.07 -31.90
CA ARG A 488 -31.10 5.07 -30.75
C ARG A 488 -32.57 4.90 -31.18
N GLN A 489 -33.00 5.62 -32.20
CA GLN A 489 -34.38 5.57 -32.70
C GLN A 489 -34.77 4.20 -33.26
N LEU A 490 -33.80 3.43 -33.74
CA LEU A 490 -34.01 2.09 -34.28
C LEU A 490 -33.88 0.98 -33.21
N GLY A 491 -33.83 1.35 -31.92
CA GLY A 491 -33.75 0.39 -30.82
C GLY A 491 -32.33 -0.15 -30.56
N GLY A 492 -31.29 0.50 -31.09
CA GLY A 492 -29.92 0.12 -30.80
C GLY A 492 -29.55 0.39 -29.34
N GLY A 493 -28.91 -0.59 -28.69
CA GLY A 493 -28.36 -0.52 -27.34
C GLY A 493 -26.99 0.18 -27.30
N SER A 494 -26.01 -0.42 -26.63
CA SER A 494 -24.67 0.17 -26.52
C SER A 494 -23.98 0.33 -27.88
N LEU A 495 -23.47 1.53 -28.15
CA LEU A 495 -22.79 1.94 -29.38
C LEU A 495 -21.33 2.31 -29.10
N GLN A 496 -20.37 1.47 -29.50
CA GLN A 496 -18.95 1.77 -29.32
C GLN A 496 -18.39 2.59 -30.47
N MET A 497 -18.02 3.84 -30.21
CA MET A 497 -17.23 4.64 -31.16
C MET A 497 -15.90 3.93 -31.46
N PHE A 498 -15.44 3.94 -32.72
CA PHE A 498 -14.33 3.08 -33.15
C PHE A 498 -13.00 3.35 -32.43
N THR A 499 -12.62 4.58 -32.08
CA THR A 499 -11.41 4.79 -31.29
C THR A 499 -11.38 6.17 -30.61
N SER A 500 -10.84 6.24 -29.39
CA SER A 500 -10.78 7.45 -28.56
C SER A 500 -9.96 8.57 -29.20
N ALA A 501 -8.76 8.27 -29.68
CA ALA A 501 -7.88 9.22 -30.36
C ALA A 501 -6.99 8.55 -31.43
N GLY A 502 -6.54 9.30 -32.42
CA GLY A 502 -5.56 8.80 -33.37
C GLY A 502 -5.28 9.76 -34.51
N ALA A 503 -4.01 9.93 -34.85
CA ALA A 503 -3.61 10.73 -36.00
C ALA A 503 -4.25 10.20 -37.29
N MET A 504 -4.66 11.12 -38.17
CA MET A 504 -5.16 10.74 -39.48
C MET A 504 -4.02 10.20 -40.34
N SER A 505 -4.25 9.09 -41.03
CA SER A 505 -3.28 8.49 -41.95
C SER A 505 -3.93 8.17 -43.28
N LYS A 506 -3.15 7.59 -44.20
CA LYS A 506 -3.66 7.06 -45.46
C LYS A 506 -4.59 5.85 -45.27
N TYR A 507 -4.48 5.17 -44.13
CA TYR A 507 -5.32 4.03 -43.75
C TYR A 507 -6.61 4.46 -43.03
N GLY A 508 -6.86 5.77 -42.92
CA GLY A 508 -8.10 6.32 -42.38
C GLY A 508 -7.88 7.39 -41.32
N ALA A 509 -8.98 8.06 -40.99
CA ALA A 509 -9.07 9.11 -39.99
C ALA A 509 -10.04 8.67 -38.89
N TRP A 510 -9.59 7.79 -38.02
CA TRP A 510 -10.46 6.98 -37.18
C TRP A 510 -10.88 7.64 -35.87
N GLY A 511 -9.94 8.28 -35.17
CA GLY A 511 -10.16 8.84 -33.83
C GLY A 511 -11.28 9.87 -33.76
N LEU A 512 -11.95 9.89 -32.60
CA LEU A 512 -12.82 11.01 -32.21
C LEU A 512 -12.01 12.31 -32.11
N ARG A 513 -10.74 12.18 -31.68
CA ARG A 513 -9.70 13.20 -31.68
C ARG A 513 -8.48 12.74 -32.46
N GLU A 514 -7.67 13.67 -32.93
CA GLU A 514 -6.37 13.40 -33.55
C GLU A 514 -5.26 13.23 -32.50
N PHE A 515 -5.36 13.92 -31.36
CA PHE A 515 -4.45 13.86 -30.21
C PHE A 515 -5.14 14.31 -28.92
N GLN A 516 -4.61 13.94 -27.76
CA GLN A 516 -5.24 14.12 -26.44
C GLN A 516 -5.68 15.57 -26.19
N SER A 517 -4.75 16.51 -26.42
CA SER A 517 -4.92 17.93 -26.13
C SER A 517 -5.66 18.71 -27.22
N GLN A 518 -6.22 18.04 -28.23
CA GLN A 518 -6.99 18.71 -29.29
C GLN A 518 -8.19 19.45 -28.69
N PRO A 519 -8.40 20.75 -28.97
CA PRO A 519 -9.59 21.46 -28.51
C PRO A 519 -10.85 20.81 -29.09
N LEU A 520 -11.92 20.68 -28.30
CA LEU A 520 -13.19 20.12 -28.78
C LEU A 520 -13.77 20.87 -29.97
N SER A 521 -13.60 22.20 -30.01
CA SER A 521 -14.03 23.03 -31.14
C SER A 521 -13.31 22.72 -32.45
N ALA A 522 -12.19 21.98 -32.40
CA ALA A 522 -11.42 21.52 -33.55
C ALA A 522 -11.56 20.01 -33.78
N ALA A 523 -12.42 19.32 -33.03
CA ALA A 523 -12.64 17.87 -33.10
C ALA A 523 -14.14 17.56 -33.31
N PRO A 524 -14.68 17.72 -34.54
CA PRO A 524 -16.12 17.62 -34.81
C PRO A 524 -16.78 16.34 -34.30
N LYS A 525 -16.07 15.21 -34.39
CA LYS A 525 -16.56 13.90 -33.92
C LYS A 525 -16.64 13.83 -32.40
N ALA A 526 -15.55 14.18 -31.69
CA ALA A 526 -15.54 14.23 -30.24
C ALA A 526 -16.56 15.23 -29.69
N GLN A 527 -16.75 16.35 -30.39
CA GLN A 527 -17.79 17.32 -30.06
C GLN A 527 -19.18 16.69 -30.15
N ALA A 528 -19.52 16.06 -31.28
CA ALA A 528 -20.81 15.40 -31.48
C ALA A 528 -21.06 14.31 -30.42
N VAL A 529 -20.07 13.45 -30.16
CA VAL A 529 -20.18 12.40 -29.14
C VAL A 529 -20.39 13.01 -27.76
N ARG A 530 -19.67 14.08 -27.39
CA ARG A 530 -19.86 14.74 -26.09
C ARG A 530 -21.26 15.33 -25.95
N GLU A 531 -21.77 16.00 -27.00
CA GLU A 531 -23.12 16.55 -27.02
C GLU A 531 -24.18 15.44 -26.89
N GLN A 532 -23.97 14.28 -27.55
CA GLN A 532 -24.86 13.14 -27.42
C GLN A 532 -24.79 12.47 -26.04
N LEU A 533 -23.61 12.32 -25.45
CA LEU A 533 -23.45 11.87 -24.06
C LEU A 533 -24.27 12.73 -23.09
N GLN A 534 -24.33 14.04 -23.34
CA GLN A 534 -25.15 14.95 -22.54
C GLN A 534 -26.64 14.79 -22.82
N ALA A 535 -27.04 14.62 -24.08
CA ALA A 535 -28.42 14.42 -24.49
C ALA A 535 -29.03 13.15 -23.88
N VAL A 536 -28.22 12.11 -23.65
CA VAL A 536 -28.66 10.83 -23.07
C VAL A 536 -28.41 10.72 -21.55
N GLY A 537 -27.98 11.82 -20.90
CA GLY A 537 -27.75 11.84 -19.45
C GLY A 537 -26.52 11.05 -18.97
N GLN A 538 -25.69 10.54 -19.88
CA GLN A 538 -24.42 9.89 -19.57
C GLN A 538 -23.34 10.88 -19.12
N LEU A 539 -23.48 12.15 -19.51
CA LEU A 539 -22.64 13.26 -19.05
C LEU A 539 -23.54 14.43 -18.61
N PRO A 540 -23.26 15.11 -17.48
CA PRO A 540 -24.06 16.26 -17.08
C PRO A 540 -24.01 17.39 -18.12
N LEU A 541 -25.17 18.02 -18.38
CA LEU A 541 -25.31 19.18 -19.29
C LEU A 541 -24.46 20.38 -18.84
N THR A 542 -24.32 20.56 -17.52
CA THR A 542 -23.43 21.54 -16.90
C THR A 542 -22.61 20.87 -15.81
N VAL A 543 -21.29 20.98 -15.94
CA VAL A 543 -20.38 20.71 -14.83
C VAL A 543 -20.32 21.99 -14.01
N GLY A 544 -20.71 21.96 -12.74
CA GLY A 544 -20.49 23.09 -11.83
C GLY A 544 -19.03 23.15 -11.40
N THR A 545 -18.49 24.34 -11.10
CA THR A 545 -17.17 24.46 -10.48
C THR A 545 -17.16 23.70 -9.14
N PRO A 546 -16.10 22.94 -8.80
CA PRO A 546 -16.09 22.16 -7.57
C PRO A 546 -16.20 23.06 -6.35
N ALA A 547 -16.92 22.62 -5.32
CA ALA A 547 -16.95 23.30 -4.03
C ALA A 547 -16.59 22.32 -2.92
N VAL A 548 -15.52 22.62 -2.19
CA VAL A 548 -15.12 21.86 -1.01
C VAL A 548 -15.98 22.31 0.17
N THR A 549 -16.71 21.38 0.77
CA THR A 549 -17.55 21.65 1.96
C THR A 549 -16.85 21.20 3.24
N THR A 550 -16.19 20.04 3.22
CA THR A 550 -15.51 19.49 4.40
C THR A 550 -14.22 18.78 4.04
N LEU A 551 -13.21 18.94 4.91
CA LEU A 551 -11.97 18.16 4.94
C LEU A 551 -11.94 17.37 6.24
N SER A 552 -11.60 16.07 6.18
CA SER A 552 -11.45 15.23 7.38
C SER A 552 -10.28 15.67 8.28
N ALA A 553 -9.30 16.37 7.71
CA ALA A 553 -8.22 17.03 8.43
C ALA A 553 -7.86 18.34 7.74
N ARG A 554 -7.41 19.34 8.51
CA ARG A 554 -6.93 20.65 8.00
C ARG A 554 -5.42 20.85 8.17
N THR A 555 -4.74 19.82 8.66
CA THR A 555 -3.30 19.82 8.86
C THR A 555 -2.70 18.50 8.39
N GLY A 556 -1.50 18.55 7.82
CA GLY A 556 -0.74 17.38 7.38
C GLY A 556 0.73 17.48 7.77
N LEU A 557 1.48 16.39 7.65
CA LEU A 557 2.93 16.41 7.92
C LEU A 557 3.69 16.90 6.70
N VAL A 558 4.77 17.64 6.89
CA VAL A 558 5.69 18.05 5.78
C VAL A 558 6.19 16.87 4.95
N ALA A 559 6.26 15.67 5.52
CA ALA A 559 6.63 14.44 4.81
C ALA A 559 5.52 13.91 3.87
N GLY A 560 4.28 14.38 4.00
CA GLY A 560 3.13 13.89 3.25
C GLY A 560 2.65 12.50 3.71
N GLY A 561 1.83 11.86 2.87
CA GLY A 561 1.38 10.46 3.02
C GLY A 561 0.07 10.24 3.79
N ALA A 562 -0.48 11.24 4.47
CA ALA A 562 -1.76 11.11 5.16
C ALA A 562 -2.92 11.05 4.15
N LYS A 563 -3.87 10.14 4.36
CA LYS A 563 -5.13 10.09 3.60
C LYS A 563 -6.16 10.97 4.28
N ILE A 564 -6.69 11.95 3.56
CA ILE A 564 -7.80 12.80 3.99
C ILE A 564 -9.01 12.59 3.08
N THR A 565 -10.21 12.67 3.64
CA THR A 565 -11.45 12.65 2.87
C THR A 565 -11.92 14.07 2.61
N VAL A 566 -12.28 14.35 1.37
CA VAL A 566 -12.86 15.62 0.91
C VAL A 566 -14.29 15.36 0.45
N ALA A 567 -15.23 16.12 1.00
CA ALA A 567 -16.62 16.12 0.55
C ALA A 567 -17.02 17.50 0.04
N GLY A 568 -17.97 17.54 -0.88
CA GLY A 568 -18.27 18.74 -1.66
C GLY A 568 -19.27 18.48 -2.77
N THR A 569 -19.48 19.50 -3.60
CA THR A 569 -20.31 19.40 -4.81
C THR A 569 -19.42 19.37 -6.05
N HIS A 570 -19.93 18.76 -7.12
CA HIS A 570 -19.27 18.64 -8.42
C HIS A 570 -17.86 18.00 -8.39
N LEU A 571 -17.65 17.08 -7.42
CA LEU A 571 -16.39 16.36 -7.26
C LEU A 571 -16.26 15.13 -8.19
N GLY A 572 -17.37 14.64 -8.76
CA GLY A 572 -17.34 13.46 -9.63
C GLY A 572 -16.50 13.64 -10.90
N SER A 573 -16.26 14.88 -11.31
CA SER A 573 -15.45 15.24 -12.47
C SER A 573 -14.09 15.83 -12.09
N THR A 574 -13.60 15.63 -10.86
CA THR A 574 -12.27 16.13 -10.46
C THR A 574 -11.17 15.60 -11.37
N SER A 575 -10.42 16.50 -12.01
CA SER A 575 -9.24 16.19 -12.81
C SER A 575 -7.94 16.44 -12.05
N GLN A 576 -7.96 17.25 -11.00
CA GLN A 576 -6.76 17.56 -10.23
C GLN A 576 -7.12 17.94 -8.80
N VAL A 577 -6.27 17.55 -7.86
CA VAL A 577 -6.26 18.08 -6.50
C VAL A 577 -4.87 18.63 -6.23
N ARG A 578 -4.77 19.84 -5.66
CA ARG A 578 -3.49 20.47 -5.29
C ARG A 578 -3.50 20.95 -3.85
N PHE A 579 -2.32 21.02 -3.24
CA PHE A 579 -2.05 21.78 -2.03
C PHE A 579 -1.07 22.91 -2.40
N GLY A 580 -1.54 24.15 -2.44
CA GLY A 580 -0.80 25.23 -3.11
C GLY A 580 -0.55 24.87 -4.57
N ASP A 581 0.72 24.85 -4.98
CA ASP A 581 1.13 24.49 -6.34
C ASP A 581 1.48 23.00 -6.54
N VAL A 582 1.40 22.19 -5.48
CA VAL A 582 1.82 20.78 -5.50
C VAL A 582 0.62 19.87 -5.74
N ASN A 583 0.69 19.02 -6.77
CA ASN A 583 -0.34 18.02 -7.06
C ASN A 583 -0.41 16.96 -5.97
N ALA A 584 -1.64 16.56 -5.62
CA ALA A 584 -1.93 15.45 -4.72
C ALA A 584 -2.49 14.26 -5.49
N VAL A 585 -2.23 13.06 -4.98
CA VAL A 585 -2.92 11.84 -5.42
C VAL A 585 -4.33 11.88 -4.86
N PHE A 586 -5.32 11.49 -5.65
CA PHE A 586 -6.67 11.29 -5.16
C PHE A 586 -7.35 10.09 -5.82
N SER A 587 -8.33 9.53 -5.14
CA SER A 587 -9.33 8.64 -5.70
C SER A 587 -10.72 9.21 -5.41
N SER A 588 -11.68 8.96 -6.29
CA SER A 588 -13.09 9.27 -6.05
C SER A 588 -13.85 8.02 -5.67
N THR A 589 -14.79 8.15 -4.76
CA THR A 589 -15.79 7.12 -4.46
C THR A 589 -17.15 7.76 -4.57
N THR A 590 -18.03 7.18 -5.40
CA THR A 590 -19.42 7.61 -5.54
C THR A 590 -20.30 6.51 -4.96
N SER A 591 -21.14 6.86 -4.00
CA SER A 591 -22.13 5.95 -3.42
C SER A 591 -23.43 6.72 -3.26
N GLY A 592 -24.54 6.17 -3.77
CA GLY A 592 -25.86 6.82 -3.72
C GLY A 592 -25.88 8.23 -4.37
N GLY A 593 -25.11 8.45 -5.44
CA GLY A 593 -25.03 9.73 -6.14
C GLY A 593 -24.18 10.81 -5.48
N VAL A 594 -23.53 10.52 -4.34
CA VAL A 594 -22.63 11.47 -3.65
C VAL A 594 -21.18 11.06 -3.88
N THR A 595 -20.41 11.93 -4.54
CA THR A 595 -18.97 11.74 -4.73
C THR A 595 -18.18 12.33 -3.55
N ARG A 596 -17.27 11.53 -2.98
CA ARG A 596 -16.20 11.99 -2.08
C ARG A 596 -14.84 11.70 -2.70
N LEU A 597 -13.85 12.52 -2.38
CA LEU A 597 -12.47 12.23 -2.74
C LEU A 597 -11.70 11.72 -1.52
N THR A 598 -10.89 10.69 -1.70
CA THR A 598 -9.81 10.36 -0.77
C THR A 598 -8.53 10.89 -1.36
N VAL A 599 -7.93 11.87 -0.68
CA VAL A 599 -6.73 12.60 -1.13
C VAL A 599 -5.56 12.20 -0.26
N VAL A 600 -4.42 11.85 -0.86
CA VAL A 600 -3.16 11.65 -0.13
C VAL A 600 -2.41 12.98 -0.11
N THR A 601 -2.11 13.49 1.08
CA THR A 601 -1.35 14.74 1.23
C THR A 601 0.04 14.57 0.62
N PRO A 602 0.49 15.46 -0.30
CA PRO A 602 1.82 15.39 -0.88
C PRO A 602 2.91 15.72 0.14
N ALA A 603 4.16 15.38 -0.16
CA ALA A 603 5.30 15.92 0.58
C ALA A 603 5.44 17.43 0.27
N MET A 604 5.67 18.23 1.31
CA MET A 604 5.80 19.69 1.23
C MET A 604 7.06 20.14 1.98
N PRO A 605 8.25 20.02 1.35
CA PRO A 605 9.51 20.47 1.94
C PRO A 605 9.44 21.99 2.19
N GLY A 606 9.40 22.40 3.46
CA GLY A 606 9.24 23.80 3.89
C GLY A 606 8.02 24.03 4.80
N GLY A 607 7.00 23.17 4.70
CA GLY A 607 5.77 23.29 5.49
C GLY A 607 5.01 24.60 5.30
N GLY A 608 4.13 24.92 6.24
CA GLY A 608 3.33 26.13 6.24
C GLY A 608 1.99 25.99 5.53
N TYR A 609 1.34 27.12 5.30
CA TYR A 609 0.00 27.19 4.70
C TYR A 609 0.05 26.81 3.22
N ALA A 610 -0.70 25.78 2.83
CA ALA A 610 -0.82 25.31 1.46
C ALA A 610 -2.27 24.86 1.22
N PRO A 611 -3.14 25.74 0.72
CA PRO A 611 -4.57 25.45 0.63
C PRO A 611 -4.85 24.34 -0.37
N LEU A 612 -5.85 23.51 -0.06
CA LEU A 612 -6.35 22.50 -0.98
C LEU A 612 -7.26 23.14 -2.04
N THR A 613 -6.98 22.88 -3.31
CA THR A 613 -7.86 23.21 -4.43
C THR A 613 -8.21 21.97 -5.24
N ILE A 614 -9.42 21.96 -5.80
CA ILE A 614 -9.92 20.89 -6.67
C ILE A 614 -10.24 21.51 -8.02
N THR A 615 -9.70 20.94 -9.09
CA THR A 615 -10.00 21.34 -10.46
C THR A 615 -10.90 20.31 -11.11
N ASN A 616 -11.93 20.77 -11.83
CA ASN A 616 -12.68 19.97 -12.80
C ASN A 616 -12.78 20.77 -14.12
N PRO A 617 -13.44 20.24 -15.17
CA PRO A 617 -13.57 20.96 -16.45
C PRO A 617 -14.28 22.33 -16.38
N ALA A 618 -15.04 22.62 -15.32
CA ALA A 618 -15.72 23.90 -15.09
C ALA A 618 -14.88 24.90 -14.27
N GLY A 619 -13.67 24.52 -13.87
CA GLY A 619 -12.72 25.39 -13.19
C GLY A 619 -12.21 24.83 -11.86
N THR A 620 -11.52 25.68 -11.12
CA THR A 620 -10.91 25.35 -9.83
C THR A 620 -11.78 25.85 -8.68
N SER A 621 -11.92 25.03 -7.63
CA SER A 621 -12.62 25.39 -6.41
C SER A 621 -11.99 26.59 -5.72
N ALA A 622 -12.76 27.25 -4.85
CA ALA A 622 -12.17 28.12 -3.84
C ALA A 622 -11.14 27.35 -2.99
N PRO A 623 -10.04 27.99 -2.55
CA PRO A 623 -9.01 27.35 -1.73
C PRO A 623 -9.57 26.97 -0.36
N ALA A 624 -9.54 25.67 -0.04
CA ALA A 624 -9.84 25.16 1.29
C ALA A 624 -8.58 25.23 2.16
N PRO A 625 -8.62 25.84 3.36
CA PRO A 625 -7.43 26.08 4.16
C PRO A 625 -6.82 24.77 4.67
N PHE A 626 -5.52 24.60 4.45
CA PHE A 626 -4.76 23.45 4.90
C PHE A 626 -3.31 23.86 5.23
N THR A 627 -2.73 23.29 6.28
CA THR A 627 -1.38 23.65 6.77
C THR A 627 -0.51 22.42 6.96
N PHE A 628 0.69 22.43 6.39
CA PHE A 628 1.69 21.39 6.60
C PHE A 628 2.56 21.74 7.81
N LEU A 629 2.53 20.89 8.83
CA LEU A 629 3.26 21.07 10.08
C LEU A 629 4.53 20.22 10.07
N PRO A 630 5.69 20.78 10.48
CA PRO A 630 6.87 19.99 10.69
C PRO A 630 6.69 19.05 11.90
N PRO A 631 7.46 17.94 11.97
CA PRO A 631 7.59 17.18 13.21
C PRO A 631 8.16 18.07 14.33
N PRO A 632 7.93 17.69 15.61
CA PRO A 632 8.53 18.41 16.73
C PRO A 632 10.05 18.39 16.60
N SER A 633 10.72 19.44 17.09
CA SER A 633 12.18 19.44 17.21
C SER A 633 12.59 19.27 18.67
N ALA A 634 13.61 18.47 18.90
CA ALA A 634 14.29 18.36 20.20
C ALA A 634 15.70 18.92 20.00
N THR A 635 16.04 19.99 20.72
CA THR A 635 17.29 20.75 20.48
C THR A 635 18.29 20.59 21.62
N ALA A 636 17.83 20.46 22.88
CA ALA A 636 18.72 20.31 24.02
C ALA A 636 18.08 19.52 25.18
N LEU A 637 18.93 18.88 25.98
CA LEU A 637 18.60 18.32 27.29
C LEU A 637 19.33 19.12 28.37
N SER A 638 18.74 19.26 29.56
CA SER A 638 19.38 19.90 30.72
C SER A 638 20.61 19.13 31.24
N GLY A 639 20.84 17.90 30.78
CA GLY A 639 22.00 17.09 31.10
C GLY A 639 22.19 15.95 30.09
N ALA A 640 23.44 15.54 29.87
CA ALA A 640 23.81 14.49 28.92
C ALA A 640 23.87 13.08 29.53
N THR A 641 23.59 12.94 30.84
CA THR A 641 23.65 11.66 31.55
C THR A 641 22.38 11.38 32.34
N ALA A 642 22.05 10.10 32.49
CA ALA A 642 20.98 9.61 33.36
C ALA A 642 21.46 8.41 34.19
N LEU A 643 20.93 8.25 35.40
CA LEU A 643 21.27 7.13 36.26
C LEU A 643 20.50 5.88 35.85
N THR A 644 21.17 4.72 35.89
CA THR A 644 20.56 3.40 35.63
C THR A 644 19.36 3.09 36.53
N THR A 645 19.28 3.74 37.69
CA THR A 645 18.14 3.63 38.64
C THR A 645 16.86 4.34 38.17
N GLY A 646 16.92 5.16 37.11
CA GLY A 646 15.75 5.81 36.52
C GLY A 646 15.19 6.99 37.33
N VAL A 647 16.00 7.60 38.21
CA VAL A 647 15.57 8.74 39.04
C VAL A 647 15.90 10.10 38.40
N THR A 648 16.67 10.12 37.32
CA THR A 648 17.10 11.37 36.67
C THR A 648 15.93 12.04 35.98
N THR A 649 15.62 13.27 36.42
CA THR A 649 14.67 14.17 35.73
C THR A 649 15.44 15.13 34.85
N LEU A 650 15.02 15.25 33.60
CA LEU A 650 15.63 16.10 32.58
C LEU A 650 14.58 17.07 32.03
N THR A 651 15.04 18.28 31.68
CA THR A 651 14.28 19.24 30.89
C THR A 651 14.71 19.12 29.44
N LEU A 652 13.75 19.01 28.52
CA LEU A 652 13.97 19.03 27.08
C LEU A 652 13.50 20.36 26.51
N THR A 653 14.36 21.01 25.73
CA THR A 653 14.05 22.21 24.96
C THR A 653 13.88 21.84 23.49
N GLY A 654 12.95 22.49 22.81
CA GLY A 654 12.59 22.15 21.44
C GLY A 654 11.53 23.08 20.85
N THR A 655 10.83 22.62 19.82
CA THR A 655 9.65 23.30 19.25
C THR A 655 8.54 22.28 18.96
N GLY A 656 7.29 22.73 18.99
CA GLY A 656 6.13 21.87 18.71
C GLY A 656 5.85 20.84 19.79
N LEU A 657 6.21 21.12 21.05
CA LEU A 657 6.15 20.15 22.15
C LEU A 657 4.77 20.00 22.81
N THR A 658 3.73 20.67 22.30
CA THR A 658 2.39 20.57 22.88
C THR A 658 1.82 19.16 22.70
N GLY A 659 1.35 18.55 23.80
CA GLY A 659 0.84 17.16 23.78
C GLY A 659 1.92 16.09 23.59
N ALA A 660 3.19 16.43 23.82
CA ALA A 660 4.32 15.54 23.62
C ALA A 660 4.36 14.32 24.53
N ARG A 661 4.80 13.18 23.97
CA ARG A 661 5.30 12.01 24.69
C ARG A 661 6.80 11.89 24.46
N VAL A 662 7.53 11.41 25.46
CA VAL A 662 8.99 11.25 25.38
C VAL A 662 9.35 9.77 25.45
N SER A 663 10.29 9.37 24.59
CA SER A 663 10.88 8.03 24.58
C SER A 663 12.40 8.12 24.73
N VAL A 664 12.97 7.27 25.57
CA VAL A 664 14.42 7.16 25.82
C VAL A 664 14.87 5.77 25.42
N GLY A 665 15.62 5.66 24.33
CA GLY A 665 16.08 4.37 23.80
C GLY A 665 14.96 3.41 23.42
N GLY A 666 13.80 3.94 23.01
CA GLY A 666 12.61 3.16 22.69
C GLY A 666 11.68 2.89 23.89
N VAL A 667 12.08 3.24 25.12
CA VAL A 667 11.26 3.06 26.33
C VAL A 667 10.57 4.37 26.70
N ALA A 668 9.27 4.31 26.98
CA ALA A 668 8.50 5.49 27.38
C ALA A 668 9.06 6.11 28.68
N ALA A 669 9.30 7.43 28.66
CA ALA A 669 9.69 8.17 29.85
C ALA A 669 8.53 8.33 30.83
N ARG A 670 8.86 8.57 32.10
CA ARG A 670 7.89 8.80 33.19
C ARG A 670 7.73 10.29 33.47
N ASN A 671 6.64 10.68 34.13
CA ASN A 671 6.40 12.06 34.60
C ASN A 671 6.59 13.14 33.53
N VAL A 672 6.18 12.85 32.29
CA VAL A 672 6.28 13.82 31.19
C VAL A 672 5.32 14.99 31.47
N ARG A 673 5.87 16.19 31.65
CA ARG A 673 5.12 17.43 31.88
C ARG A 673 5.53 18.47 30.86
N VAL A 674 4.63 18.80 29.94
CA VAL A 674 4.82 19.89 28.98
C VAL A 674 4.67 21.22 29.71
N LEU A 675 5.72 22.05 29.69
CA LEU A 675 5.75 23.36 30.34
C LEU A 675 5.29 24.46 29.38
N SER A 676 5.68 24.37 28.12
CA SER A 676 5.30 25.26 27.03
C SER A 676 5.43 24.54 25.68
N GLY A 677 5.07 25.21 24.58
CA GLY A 677 5.32 24.68 23.23
C GLY A 677 6.81 24.46 22.90
N THR A 678 7.73 24.93 23.74
CA THR A 678 9.19 24.84 23.55
C THR A 678 9.94 24.15 24.68
N GLN A 679 9.26 23.75 25.75
CA GLN A 679 9.92 23.09 26.89
C GLN A 679 9.02 22.04 27.55
N LEU A 680 9.61 20.91 27.94
CA LEU A 680 8.97 19.89 28.77
C LEU A 680 9.96 19.29 29.77
N THR A 681 9.47 18.67 30.83
CA THR A 681 10.28 17.84 31.74
C THR A 681 9.84 16.38 31.67
N PHE A 682 10.77 15.46 31.93
CA PHE A 682 10.49 14.03 32.03
C PHE A 682 11.51 13.33 32.93
N THR A 683 11.14 12.17 33.47
CA THR A 683 12.04 11.29 34.22
C THR A 683 12.47 10.12 33.33
N ALA A 684 13.78 9.96 33.16
CA ALA A 684 14.36 8.87 32.38
C ALA A 684 14.00 7.51 33.02
N PRO A 685 13.60 6.49 32.24
CA PRO A 685 13.25 5.18 32.77
C PRO A 685 14.46 4.46 33.39
N ALA A 686 14.23 3.49 34.27
CA ALA A 686 15.32 2.67 34.80
C ALA A 686 15.85 1.72 33.71
N ARG A 687 17.16 1.42 33.73
CA ARG A 687 17.81 0.52 32.78
C ARG A 687 18.88 -0.31 33.49
N ALA A 688 18.99 -1.59 33.14
CA ALA A 688 19.95 -2.51 33.76
C ALA A 688 21.43 -2.24 33.41
N THR A 689 21.70 -1.55 32.30
CA THR A 689 23.06 -1.36 31.77
C THR A 689 23.38 0.10 31.50
N THR A 690 24.67 0.44 31.59
CA THR A 690 25.22 1.74 31.16
C THR A 690 25.37 1.80 29.64
N GLY A 691 25.49 3.02 29.09
CA GLY A 691 25.81 3.23 27.68
C GLY A 691 24.95 4.29 27.00
N ALA A 692 25.35 4.65 25.78
CA ALA A 692 24.69 5.66 24.96
C ALA A 692 23.27 5.21 24.53
N THR A 693 22.38 6.19 24.42
CA THR A 693 21.03 6.06 23.90
C THR A 693 20.56 7.41 23.35
N THR A 694 19.32 7.47 22.87
CA THR A 694 18.72 8.69 22.33
C THR A 694 17.39 9.01 23.00
N VAL A 695 17.08 10.30 23.11
CA VAL A 695 15.80 10.83 23.56
C VAL A 695 15.07 11.39 22.35
N THR A 696 13.83 10.93 22.15
CA THR A 696 12.95 11.41 21.08
C THR A 696 11.63 11.91 21.67
N VAL A 697 11.00 12.85 20.98
CA VAL A 697 9.69 13.38 21.33
C VAL A 697 8.72 13.08 20.20
N THR A 698 7.55 12.57 20.55
CA THR A 698 6.46 12.30 19.61
C THR A 698 5.24 13.16 19.94
N THR A 699 4.71 13.85 18.94
CA THR A 699 3.42 14.57 19.00
C THR A 699 2.49 14.09 17.88
N ALA A 700 1.30 14.68 17.77
CA ALA A 700 0.41 14.45 16.64
C ALA A 700 1.03 14.85 15.28
N THR A 701 2.09 15.67 15.28
CA THR A 701 2.79 16.11 14.06
C THR A 701 4.03 15.26 13.73
N GLY A 702 4.27 14.16 14.45
CA GLY A 702 5.37 13.22 14.15
C GLY A 702 6.38 13.09 15.29
N THR A 703 7.57 12.58 14.97
CA THR A 703 8.65 12.32 15.94
C THR A 703 9.89 13.17 15.64
N SER A 704 10.52 13.69 16.68
CA SER A 704 11.74 14.50 16.59
C SER A 704 12.97 13.68 16.21
N GLY A 705 14.04 14.37 15.81
CA GLY A 705 15.39 13.80 15.86
C GLY A 705 15.77 13.35 17.28
N GLY A 706 16.72 12.42 17.37
CA GLY A 706 17.20 11.89 18.65
C GLY A 706 18.28 12.76 19.28
N LEU A 707 18.09 13.17 20.53
CA LEU A 707 19.14 13.79 21.34
C LEU A 707 19.96 12.74 22.08
N PRO A 708 21.30 12.82 22.12
CA PRO A 708 22.11 11.84 22.81
C PRO A 708 21.92 11.90 24.33
N LEU A 709 21.89 10.74 24.98
CA LEU A 709 21.87 10.58 26.43
C LEU A 709 22.70 9.34 26.81
N THR A 710 23.51 9.42 27.86
CA THR A 710 24.30 8.28 28.34
C THR A 710 23.83 7.81 29.71
N TYR A 711 23.49 6.52 29.82
CA TYR A 711 23.23 5.92 31.12
C TYR A 711 24.54 5.63 31.85
N VAL A 712 24.63 6.09 33.10
CA VAL A 712 25.76 5.87 34.01
C VAL A 712 25.26 5.23 35.31
N ASN A 713 26.13 4.49 35.98
CA ASN A 713 25.80 4.00 37.32
C ASN A 713 25.82 5.16 38.33
N PRO A 714 25.02 5.09 39.40
CA PRO A 714 25.19 5.98 40.54
C PRO A 714 26.64 5.91 41.07
N PRO A 715 27.16 6.99 41.67
CA PRO A 715 28.45 6.95 42.34
C PRO A 715 28.48 5.86 43.42
N ARG A 716 29.64 5.21 43.56
CA ARG A 716 29.90 4.20 44.59
C ARG A 716 29.78 4.86 45.98
N PRO A 717 29.26 4.16 47.01
CA PRO A 717 29.26 4.67 48.37
C PRO A 717 30.69 4.85 48.88
N GLU A 718 30.94 5.97 49.54
CA GLU A 718 32.21 6.28 50.17
C GLU A 718 32.05 6.25 51.68
N VAL A 719 32.97 5.58 52.37
CA VAL A 719 33.03 5.58 53.83
C VAL A 719 34.22 6.44 54.23
N THR A 720 33.97 7.50 54.98
CA THR A 720 34.99 8.45 55.43
C THR A 720 35.36 8.27 56.90
N GLY A 721 34.58 7.53 57.68
CA GLY A 721 34.95 7.20 59.05
C GLY A 721 33.95 6.33 59.79
N LEU A 722 34.42 5.82 60.93
CA LEU A 722 33.65 5.07 61.92
C LEU A 722 33.66 5.84 63.23
N SER A 723 32.55 5.85 63.97
CA SER A 723 32.49 6.46 65.30
C SER A 723 33.42 5.78 66.32
N ALA A 724 33.84 4.55 66.03
CA ALA A 724 34.89 3.82 66.72
C ALA A 724 35.53 2.83 65.73
N ASP A 725 36.87 2.80 65.69
CA ASP A 725 37.70 1.93 64.85
C ASP A 725 38.14 0.63 65.58
N ALA A 726 37.77 0.49 66.85
CA ALA A 726 38.02 -0.71 67.63
C ALA A 726 36.90 -1.00 68.64
N GLY A 727 36.70 -2.27 68.98
CA GLY A 727 35.70 -2.67 69.97
C GLY A 727 35.81 -4.13 70.42
N PRO A 728 35.05 -4.54 71.43
CA PRO A 728 35.19 -5.85 72.06
C PRO A 728 34.83 -6.98 71.10
N ALA A 729 35.69 -7.99 71.03
CA ALA A 729 35.53 -9.22 70.24
C ALA A 729 34.18 -9.96 70.44
N GLN A 730 33.71 -9.98 71.69
CA GLN A 730 32.70 -10.96 72.15
C GLN A 730 31.36 -10.33 72.56
N ALA A 731 31.17 -9.02 72.37
CA ALA A 731 29.92 -8.32 72.64
C ALA A 731 29.43 -7.61 71.38
N ALA A 732 28.11 -7.62 71.14
CA ALA A 732 27.53 -6.84 70.05
C ALA A 732 27.75 -5.35 70.31
N SER A 733 28.54 -4.69 69.45
CA SER A 733 28.81 -3.27 69.49
C SER A 733 28.14 -2.57 68.29
N THR A 734 27.80 -1.30 68.44
CA THR A 734 27.26 -0.49 67.34
C THR A 734 28.23 0.62 66.99
N VAL A 735 28.43 0.85 65.70
CA VAL A 735 29.22 1.97 65.15
C VAL A 735 28.36 2.81 64.23
N VAL A 736 28.56 4.12 64.24
CA VAL A 736 28.02 5.02 63.23
C VAL A 736 29.06 5.17 62.12
N VAL A 737 28.68 4.86 60.89
CA VAL A 737 29.50 5.00 59.69
C VAL A 737 29.15 6.32 59.05
N THR A 738 30.15 7.17 58.83
CA THR A 738 30.03 8.44 58.12
C THR A 738 30.59 8.32 56.71
N GLY A 739 29.97 9.02 55.75
CA GLY A 739 30.37 8.93 54.36
C GLY A 739 29.46 9.69 53.41
N SER A 740 29.36 9.20 52.17
CA SER A 740 28.49 9.75 51.13
C SER A 740 27.82 8.65 50.31
N HIS A 741 26.69 8.98 49.69
CA HIS A 741 25.93 8.10 48.80
C HIS A 741 25.38 6.83 49.48
N PHE A 742 24.95 6.92 50.74
CA PHE A 742 24.34 5.81 51.50
C PHE A 742 22.83 5.64 51.25
N THR A 743 22.19 6.54 50.51
CA THR A 743 20.78 6.34 50.15
C THR A 743 20.63 5.08 49.29
N GLY A 744 19.72 4.19 49.71
CA GLY A 744 19.50 2.91 49.02
C GLY A 744 20.52 1.82 49.36
N THR A 745 21.28 1.95 50.47
CA THR A 745 22.11 0.85 50.98
C THR A 745 21.29 -0.43 51.13
N SER A 746 21.73 -1.48 50.44
CA SER A 746 21.09 -2.79 50.43
C SER A 746 21.82 -3.82 51.29
N ARG A 747 23.10 -3.58 51.58
CA ARG A 747 23.93 -4.49 52.37
C ARG A 747 25.06 -3.74 53.06
N VAL A 748 25.37 -4.14 54.29
CA VAL A 748 26.61 -3.78 54.98
C VAL A 748 27.31 -5.07 55.42
N THR A 749 28.62 -5.18 55.22
CA THR A 749 29.42 -6.32 55.68
C THR A 749 30.60 -5.88 56.52
N ILE A 750 31.01 -6.74 57.45
CA ILE A 750 32.20 -6.60 58.30
C ILE A 750 33.10 -7.80 57.98
N GLY A 751 34.18 -7.55 57.25
CA GLY A 751 34.87 -8.60 56.49
C GLY A 751 33.90 -9.27 55.52
N SER A 752 33.78 -10.59 55.59
CA SER A 752 32.83 -11.37 54.77
C SER A 752 31.44 -11.53 55.40
N ARG A 753 31.23 -11.12 56.66
CA ARG A 753 29.97 -11.36 57.38
C ARG A 753 28.99 -10.20 57.21
N PRO A 754 27.70 -10.46 56.95
CA PRO A 754 26.68 -9.42 56.93
C PRO A 754 26.51 -8.79 58.32
N ALA A 755 26.27 -7.49 58.36
CA ALA A 755 25.97 -6.73 59.57
C ALA A 755 24.57 -6.10 59.45
N ALA A 756 23.84 -6.05 60.57
CA ALA A 756 22.57 -5.32 60.61
C ALA A 756 22.84 -3.82 60.59
N PHE A 757 22.02 -3.05 59.88
CA PHE A 757 22.22 -1.61 59.75
C PHE A 757 20.90 -0.84 59.64
N THR A 758 20.97 0.47 59.86
CA THR A 758 19.90 1.43 59.61
C THR A 758 20.50 2.64 58.88
N VAL A 759 19.90 3.04 57.76
CA VAL A 759 20.25 4.28 57.05
C VAL A 759 19.64 5.46 57.80
N LEU A 760 20.49 6.35 58.31
CA LEU A 760 20.07 7.55 59.04
C LEU A 760 19.95 8.75 58.09
N SER A 761 20.87 8.86 57.12
CA SER A 761 20.88 9.86 56.06
C SER A 761 21.73 9.36 54.88
N ASP A 762 21.85 10.15 53.81
CA ASP A 762 22.77 9.83 52.69
C ASP A 762 24.25 9.79 53.11
N SER A 763 24.58 10.31 54.30
CA SER A 763 25.94 10.40 54.82
C SER A 763 26.16 9.64 56.13
N GLN A 764 25.14 8.99 56.69
CA GLN A 764 25.25 8.26 57.95
C GLN A 764 24.48 6.93 57.97
N LEU A 765 25.14 5.88 58.45
CA LEU A 765 24.54 4.58 58.78
C LEU A 765 24.81 4.25 60.25
N ARG A 766 23.85 3.65 60.94
CA ARG A 766 24.11 2.94 62.20
C ARG A 766 24.27 1.46 61.90
N VAL A 767 25.40 0.86 62.26
CA VAL A 767 25.75 -0.54 61.96
C VAL A 767 25.99 -1.31 63.26
N THR A 768 25.42 -2.51 63.37
CA THR A 768 25.64 -3.44 64.49
C THR A 768 26.64 -4.50 64.08
N LEU A 769 27.76 -4.55 64.79
CA LEU A 769 28.89 -5.43 64.49
C LEU A 769 28.65 -6.84 65.05
N PRO A 770 28.82 -7.89 64.22
CA PRO A 770 28.69 -9.28 64.68
C PRO A 770 29.92 -9.70 65.53
N PRO A 771 29.76 -10.59 66.53
CA PRO A 771 30.90 -11.11 67.30
C PRO A 771 31.97 -11.80 66.43
N GLN A 772 33.25 -11.60 66.78
CA GLN A 772 34.43 -12.12 66.08
C GLN A 772 35.56 -12.46 67.07
N PRO A 773 36.53 -13.32 66.72
CA PRO A 773 37.73 -13.53 67.54
C PRO A 773 38.50 -12.21 67.79
N GLY A 774 39.06 -12.08 69.00
CA GLY A 774 39.88 -10.92 69.37
C GLY A 774 41.24 -10.93 68.68
N GLY A 775 41.75 -9.73 68.36
CA GLY A 775 43.01 -9.52 67.65
C GLY A 775 42.87 -9.42 66.13
N THR A 776 41.66 -9.55 65.57
CA THR A 776 41.42 -9.54 64.12
C THR A 776 41.08 -8.14 63.58
N TRP A 777 41.68 -7.79 62.44
CA TRP A 777 41.32 -6.62 61.63
C TRP A 777 40.34 -7.01 60.52
N VAL A 778 39.34 -6.18 60.29
CA VAL A 778 38.33 -6.37 59.23
C VAL A 778 37.93 -5.04 58.60
N ASN A 779 37.50 -5.08 57.34
CA ASN A 779 36.94 -3.91 56.65
C ASN A 779 35.40 -3.87 56.73
N LEU A 780 34.86 -2.68 56.94
CA LEU A 780 33.44 -2.38 56.77
C LEU A 780 33.14 -1.98 55.33
N HIS A 781 32.23 -2.70 54.68
CA HIS A 781 31.77 -2.36 53.34
C HIS A 781 30.29 -2.02 53.32
N VAL A 782 29.94 -0.96 52.59
CA VAL A 782 28.57 -0.52 52.32
C VAL A 782 28.26 -0.79 50.86
N THR A 783 27.18 -1.51 50.55
CA THR A 783 26.73 -1.75 49.17
C THR A 783 25.45 -0.97 48.90
N THR A 784 25.46 -0.18 47.82
CA THR A 784 24.32 0.57 47.28
C THR A 784 24.18 0.26 45.78
N PRO A 785 23.16 0.79 45.07
CA PRO A 785 23.07 0.63 43.62
C PRO A 785 24.28 1.16 42.83
N GLY A 786 25.10 2.04 43.43
CA GLY A 786 26.36 2.51 42.86
C GLY A 786 27.55 1.55 43.03
N GLY A 787 27.35 0.45 43.75
CA GLY A 787 28.37 -0.57 44.05
C GLY A 787 28.70 -0.66 45.54
N THR A 788 29.82 -1.30 45.86
CA THR A 788 30.28 -1.53 47.24
C THR A 788 31.40 -0.56 47.62
N SER A 789 31.44 0.03 48.80
CA SER A 789 32.53 0.92 49.21
C SER A 789 33.90 0.21 49.14
N LEU A 790 34.96 0.97 48.85
CA LEU A 790 36.32 0.43 48.84
C LEU A 790 36.81 0.13 50.27
N ALA A 791 37.78 -0.77 50.39
CA ALA A 791 38.52 -0.95 51.63
C ALA A 791 39.56 0.16 51.80
N GLY A 792 39.84 0.52 53.06
CA GLY A 792 40.84 1.51 53.44
C GLY A 792 40.79 1.80 54.94
N GLU A 793 41.68 2.64 55.44
CA GLU A 793 41.81 2.94 56.88
C GLU A 793 40.48 3.40 57.51
N ALA A 794 39.70 4.22 56.80
CA ALA A 794 38.38 4.69 57.24
C ALA A 794 37.32 3.58 57.40
N THR A 795 37.61 2.36 56.92
CA THR A 795 36.75 1.18 57.03
C THR A 795 37.32 0.11 57.95
N ASP A 796 38.55 0.28 58.44
CA ASP A 796 39.21 -0.70 59.29
C ASP A 796 38.58 -0.71 60.67
N PHE A 797 38.24 -1.91 61.13
CA PHE A 797 37.74 -2.14 62.47
C PHE A 797 38.55 -3.26 63.14
N ARG A 798 39.07 -2.98 64.34
CA ARG A 798 39.84 -3.93 65.14
C ARG A 798 38.99 -4.53 66.25
N TYR A 799 38.84 -5.85 66.23
CA TYR A 799 38.31 -6.56 67.40
C TYR A 799 39.39 -6.68 68.46
N VAL A 800 39.17 -6.05 69.62
CA VAL A 800 40.08 -6.10 70.77
C VAL A 800 39.71 -7.30 71.63
N ALA A 801 40.73 -8.13 71.94
CA ALA A 801 40.56 -9.25 72.86
C ALA A 801 40.31 -8.73 74.28
N LEU A 802 39.31 -9.31 74.96
CA LEU A 802 39.08 -9.03 76.39
C LEU A 802 40.07 -9.83 77.25
N PRO A 803 40.53 -9.29 78.41
CA PRO A 803 41.37 -10.03 79.36
C PRO A 803 40.69 -11.32 79.85
N ARG A 804 41.49 -12.35 80.18
CA ARG A 804 40.98 -13.60 80.79
C ARG A 804 40.55 -13.33 82.24
N PRO A 805 39.49 -14.00 82.74
CA PRO A 805 39.04 -13.83 84.10
C PRO A 805 40.10 -14.35 85.07
N THR A 806 40.27 -13.68 86.21
CA THR A 806 41.06 -14.20 87.32
C THR A 806 40.18 -14.35 88.55
N ILE A 807 40.46 -15.35 89.38
CA ILE A 807 39.84 -15.52 90.69
C ILE A 807 40.97 -15.46 91.70
N THR A 808 40.87 -14.56 92.66
CA THR A 808 41.90 -14.36 93.69
C THR A 808 41.46 -14.86 95.05
N ALA A 809 40.16 -14.89 95.34
CA ALA A 809 39.65 -15.35 96.63
C ALA A 809 38.28 -16.01 96.53
N LEU A 810 38.00 -16.84 97.54
CA LEU A 810 36.69 -17.44 97.80
C LEU A 810 36.25 -17.02 99.21
N SER A 811 35.00 -16.57 99.37
CA SER A 811 34.45 -16.22 100.69
C SER A 811 34.42 -17.40 101.66
N ALA A 812 34.44 -18.63 101.13
CA ALA A 812 34.65 -19.86 101.87
C ALA A 812 35.54 -20.80 101.07
N GLY A 813 36.66 -21.25 101.65
CA GLY A 813 37.59 -22.20 101.02
C GLY A 813 37.23 -23.68 101.21
N SER A 814 36.17 -23.98 101.96
CA SER A 814 35.74 -25.36 102.23
C SER A 814 34.29 -25.47 102.70
N ALA A 815 33.70 -26.65 102.56
CA ALA A 815 32.39 -27.01 103.14
C ALA A 815 32.39 -28.48 103.63
N ALA A 816 31.46 -28.85 104.51
CA ALA A 816 31.26 -30.24 104.90
C ALA A 816 30.64 -31.05 103.75
N VAL A 817 31.02 -32.33 103.64
CA VAL A 817 30.38 -33.28 102.71
C VAL A 817 28.86 -33.32 102.99
N GLY A 818 28.04 -33.33 101.93
CA GLY A 818 26.58 -33.36 102.03
C GLY A 818 25.89 -32.00 102.19
N GLN A 819 26.63 -30.90 102.38
CA GLN A 819 26.07 -29.55 102.51
C GLN A 819 26.29 -28.71 101.24
N ALA A 820 25.30 -27.88 100.88
CA ALA A 820 25.46 -26.88 99.83
C ALA A 820 26.01 -25.59 100.42
N VAL A 821 26.94 -24.93 99.73
CA VAL A 821 27.52 -23.66 100.17
C VAL A 821 27.37 -22.60 99.09
N THR A 822 27.00 -21.39 99.48
CA THR A 822 27.07 -20.22 98.60
C THR A 822 28.42 -19.55 98.81
N VAL A 823 29.17 -19.39 97.74
CA VAL A 823 30.52 -18.82 97.75
C VAL A 823 30.52 -17.58 96.87
N THR A 824 31.04 -16.47 97.40
CA THR A 824 31.41 -15.32 96.59
C THR A 824 32.85 -15.51 96.13
N LEU A 825 33.04 -15.54 94.81
CA LEU A 825 34.32 -15.55 94.14
C LEU A 825 34.71 -14.10 93.90
N THR A 826 35.86 -13.67 94.41
CA THR A 826 36.43 -12.34 94.15
C THR A 826 37.56 -12.47 93.14
N GLY A 827 37.65 -11.54 92.19
CA GLY A 827 38.60 -11.60 91.09
C GLY A 827 38.53 -10.39 90.16
N THR A 828 39.02 -10.54 88.93
CA THR A 828 38.94 -9.51 87.87
C THR A 828 38.34 -10.09 86.60
N ASP A 829 37.77 -9.20 85.77
CA ASP A 829 37.21 -9.51 84.44
C ASP A 829 36.08 -10.56 84.51
N LEU A 830 35.31 -10.55 85.60
CA LEU A 830 34.28 -11.53 85.91
C LEU A 830 32.91 -11.18 85.31
N ARG A 831 32.71 -9.95 84.81
CA ARG A 831 31.40 -9.41 84.38
C ARG A 831 30.72 -10.24 83.29
N TRP A 832 31.54 -10.92 82.49
CA TRP A 832 31.09 -11.74 81.36
C TRP A 832 31.11 -13.24 81.68
N ALA A 833 31.16 -13.63 82.95
CA ALA A 833 31.21 -15.04 83.32
C ALA A 833 29.95 -15.77 82.85
N THR A 834 30.15 -16.75 81.99
CA THR A 834 29.08 -17.62 81.46
C THR A 834 28.94 -18.89 82.29
N ARG A 835 30.00 -19.29 83.01
CA ARG A 835 29.99 -20.52 83.83
C ARG A 835 30.97 -20.44 85.00
N VAL A 836 30.59 -21.00 86.14
CA VAL A 836 31.52 -21.37 87.22
C VAL A 836 31.44 -22.88 87.43
N THR A 837 32.58 -23.51 87.66
CA THR A 837 32.65 -24.94 87.97
C THR A 837 33.44 -25.23 89.22
N VAL A 838 33.13 -26.34 89.89
CA VAL A 838 33.82 -26.86 91.08
C VAL A 838 34.11 -28.33 90.83
N GLY A 839 35.37 -28.70 90.62
CA GLY A 839 35.76 -30.06 90.24
C GLY A 839 35.15 -30.51 88.91
N GLY A 840 34.88 -29.56 87.99
CA GLY A 840 34.21 -29.79 86.70
C GLY A 840 32.67 -29.73 86.74
N ALA A 841 32.05 -29.85 87.92
CA ALA A 841 30.59 -29.73 88.09
C ALA A 841 30.15 -28.26 88.07
N PRO A 842 29.04 -27.89 87.40
CA PRO A 842 28.59 -26.49 87.32
C PRO A 842 28.07 -25.98 88.67
N ALA A 843 28.46 -24.75 89.02
CA ALA A 843 27.85 -23.99 90.10
C ALA A 843 26.71 -23.13 89.56
N VAL A 844 25.71 -22.85 90.39
CA VAL A 844 24.58 -21.98 90.02
C VAL A 844 24.96 -20.53 90.30
N LEU A 845 25.07 -19.73 89.24
CA LEU A 845 25.37 -18.30 89.34
C LEU A 845 24.13 -17.55 89.82
N THR A 846 24.27 -16.78 90.90
CA THR A 846 23.17 -15.98 91.48
C THR A 846 23.38 -14.48 91.30
N ARG A 847 24.65 -14.05 91.18
CA ARG A 847 25.02 -12.69 90.80
C ARG A 847 26.37 -12.74 90.08
N VAL A 848 26.48 -12.01 88.98
CA VAL A 848 27.73 -11.83 88.22
C VAL A 848 28.02 -10.34 88.18
N GLY A 849 29.12 -9.94 88.80
CA GLY A 849 29.71 -8.60 88.73
C GLY A 849 31.10 -8.68 88.11
N ASP A 850 31.75 -7.52 87.94
CA ASP A 850 33.05 -7.46 87.28
C ASP A 850 34.21 -7.94 88.15
N THR A 851 34.08 -7.75 89.47
CA THR A 851 35.08 -8.16 90.46
C THR A 851 34.57 -9.26 91.38
N GLU A 852 33.29 -9.60 91.33
CA GLU A 852 32.68 -10.59 92.21
C GLU A 852 31.61 -11.42 91.52
N ILE A 853 31.61 -12.73 91.77
CA ILE A 853 30.55 -13.65 91.37
C ILE A 853 30.04 -14.35 92.62
N THR A 854 28.74 -14.30 92.88
CA THR A 854 28.13 -15.15 93.90
C THR A 854 27.55 -16.38 93.24
N ALA A 855 28.09 -17.56 93.58
CA ALA A 855 27.66 -18.83 93.03
C ALA A 855 27.37 -19.84 94.15
N ARG A 856 26.31 -20.62 93.97
CA ARG A 856 26.02 -21.77 94.83
C ARG A 856 26.78 -22.98 94.33
N PHE A 857 27.71 -23.48 95.12
CA PHE A 857 28.54 -24.63 94.78
C PHE A 857 27.73 -25.93 94.89
N PRO A 858 28.02 -26.94 94.03
CA PRO A 858 27.37 -28.24 94.11
C PRO A 858 27.69 -28.96 95.43
N VAL A 859 26.83 -29.87 95.88
CA VAL A 859 27.06 -30.63 97.12
C VAL A 859 28.17 -31.67 96.90
N GLY A 860 29.23 -31.63 97.70
CA GLY A 860 30.31 -32.63 97.69
C GLY A 860 29.86 -33.96 98.27
N ARG A 861 30.17 -35.08 97.58
CA ARG A 861 29.78 -36.45 97.99
C ARG A 861 30.89 -37.23 98.71
N ARG A 862 32.13 -36.76 98.66
CA ARG A 862 33.31 -37.36 99.32
C ARG A 862 34.24 -36.23 99.76
N ALA A 863 35.04 -36.49 100.80
CA ALA A 863 36.06 -35.55 101.23
C ALA A 863 37.19 -35.45 100.17
N GLY A 864 37.71 -34.23 99.95
CA GLY A 864 38.77 -33.97 98.97
C GLY A 864 38.76 -32.55 98.40
N THR A 865 39.85 -32.18 97.73
CA THR A 865 40.02 -30.87 97.09
C THR A 865 39.45 -30.88 95.66
N ALA A 866 38.61 -29.90 95.35
CA ALA A 866 38.04 -29.65 94.02
C ALA A 866 38.54 -28.31 93.46
N GLN A 867 38.69 -28.22 92.14
CA GLN A 867 39.19 -27.02 91.48
C GLN A 867 38.04 -26.09 91.06
N VAL A 868 38.09 -24.83 91.45
CA VAL A 868 37.11 -23.81 91.08
C VAL A 868 37.61 -23.02 89.88
N VAL A 869 36.81 -22.95 88.82
CA VAL A 869 37.13 -22.25 87.56
C VAL A 869 35.95 -21.41 87.10
N VAL A 870 36.20 -20.14 86.79
CA VAL A 870 35.26 -19.24 86.09
C VAL A 870 35.59 -19.28 84.60
N THR A 871 34.56 -19.34 83.75
CA THR A 871 34.70 -19.22 82.29
C THR A 871 33.93 -17.98 81.82
N THR A 872 34.59 -17.15 81.03
CA THR A 872 34.01 -16.03 80.27
C THR A 872 34.23 -16.29 78.76
N PRO A 873 33.68 -15.46 77.86
CA PRO A 873 34.02 -15.49 76.44
C PRO A 873 35.52 -15.28 76.13
N SER A 874 36.30 -14.65 77.03
CA SER A 874 37.75 -14.50 76.89
C SER A 874 38.54 -15.75 77.33
N GLY A 875 37.88 -16.70 78.00
CA GLY A 875 38.42 -18.01 78.35
C GLY A 875 38.17 -18.41 79.80
N ALA A 876 38.76 -19.53 80.20
CA ALA A 876 38.74 -20.00 81.59
C ALA A 876 39.79 -19.28 82.45
N SER A 877 39.46 -19.03 83.71
CA SER A 877 40.38 -18.55 84.73
C SER A 877 41.37 -19.64 85.15
N PRO A 878 42.51 -19.29 85.76
CA PRO A 878 43.26 -20.25 86.57
C PRO A 878 42.35 -20.87 87.64
N ALA A 879 42.63 -22.13 87.98
CA ALA A 879 41.87 -22.86 88.98
C ALA A 879 42.33 -22.52 90.41
N ILE A 880 41.39 -22.33 91.33
CA ILE A 880 41.67 -22.15 92.77
C ILE A 880 41.04 -23.31 93.58
N PRO A 881 41.74 -23.88 94.59
CA PRO A 881 41.24 -25.03 95.32
C PRO A 881 40.08 -24.69 96.25
N PHE A 882 39.13 -25.62 96.37
CA PHE A 882 38.04 -25.63 97.35
C PHE A 882 37.92 -27.03 97.96
N THR A 883 37.84 -27.15 99.28
CA THR A 883 37.93 -28.45 99.96
C THR A 883 36.59 -28.90 100.55
N TYR A 884 36.15 -30.11 100.23
CA TYR A 884 35.09 -30.79 100.98
C TYR A 884 35.68 -31.56 102.15
N ARG A 885 35.26 -31.24 103.38
CA ARG A 885 35.76 -31.86 104.63
C ARG A 885 34.84 -33.00 105.07
N ALA A 886 35.43 -34.08 105.57
CA ALA A 886 34.68 -35.10 106.31
C ALA A 886 34.14 -34.46 107.61
N SER A 887 32.91 -34.81 107.98
CA SER A 887 32.24 -34.35 109.20
C SER A 887 32.88 -34.90 110.45
#